data_AF-A0A5C6PJM9-F1
#
_entry.id   AF-A0A5C6PJM9-F1
#
_cell.length_a   1.000
_cell.length_b   1.000
_cell.length_c   1.000
_cell.angle_alpha   90.00
_cell.angle_beta   90.00
_cell.angle_gamma   90.00
#
_symmetry.space_group_name_H-M   'P 1'
#
loop_
_entity.id
_entity.type
_entity.pdbx_description
1 polymer ?
#
loop_
_entity_poly.entity_id
_entity_poly.type
_entity_poly.pdbx_seq_one_letter_code
_entity_poly.pdbx_strand_id
1 'polypeptide(L)'
;MSDFSELEKNTTNEQCQTFIGLTDLSGSLTDGPVNYKYKTKCTWLIEGYPNAVLRLRFSHFATECSWDHMYVYDGDSIYSPLIAVFSGLIVPESRRNETVPEVVTSSGYALLHFFSDAAYNLTGFNIAYSINSCPNNCSGHGRCSPANSASGRVYCECDDYWKGEACNIPYCKNNCGSPDHGYCDLTGEKLCVCNDSWQGPDCSLSVPSTEAFWVLPSVKPSAQSSGRASHQALVHSGLMWVVGGYSFNYSNYHMVLNYNLDTSTWDAVPTSSGPLYRYGHSLTLYQDDIFMFGGKLEVTSANVTDELWVFNIPGRAWSLQKPSLPPPYAVEGHTSHVVELPGGDPVMLTFFGYSPIYSYINKVQEYNIRTNSWQVVSPGGAVVQGGYGHSSVYDEASGCVFVHGGYKALGSNKYGLVDHMYRYHVHTKTWLQKPLQEGKLLIRVGGNFKDAVSWTQAVLPLDVLIGWELILCDLLNQRPQEKDALLRLLDRLEAMVDQERWILAESGSARYLHSAALLSGTVLVFGGNTHNDTSQSNGAKCFSADFLAYDIACDKWTVLPRPGLHRDVNRFGHSAVVSNGSMYIYGGFSGPLLNDVLAYTPPSCPAFSNPIACAAAGPGVRCHWVNGRCLAWEPRSSEQVVPAAFCIKPTDNSEERCFRFSDCASCTANTEGCQWCEDRKCISASSNCTVLTLELAQQHGGALSLSPPPSMLSSHQLSLWKHGARRRGHSVSDSSRCKRREEQECFRLANCRSCSLNSNCQWEPQQQECQAMPGQLCGEGWHHVGEACLRINSSRESYDNTQHYCKNLGGNIASLLTDKRVNFVLEELQKYQLQGKTLSPWVGLRKINVSYWAWEDMSPFTNTSLRWLPGEPSDSGFCAYLERAQVAGLKANPCTSTTNGLICEKPIGPKSLSARPCKTPCSLRTSCANCTSQPTECMWCSSTQRCVDSSAYVISFPYGQCLEWQTQDCTAQNCSGLRTCAECLERAECGWCGDPTNTGKGVCMEGSYRGPMKTTAARVGPRVRDMVLDQSLCSSDRGYNWAFIQCPACQCNGHSRCVNSSVCEHCGNLTSGTHCQSCMPGYYGDPINGGKCNGECKGGGLHHVSFELQTHLLVILYCSFVPNKT
;
A
#
# COMPACT_ATOMS: atom_id res chain seq x y z
N MET A 1 35.80 -38.88 -44.79
CA MET A 1 34.70 -39.61 -44.13
C MET A 1 34.54 -39.01 -42.75
N SER A 2 33.68 -38.00 -42.71
CA SER A 2 32.98 -37.45 -41.55
C SER A 2 32.08 -38.52 -40.92
N ASP A 3 31.86 -38.51 -39.59
CA ASP A 3 30.68 -37.84 -38.99
C ASP A 3 30.38 -38.25 -37.51
N PHE A 4 29.99 -37.24 -36.72
CA PHE A 4 29.25 -37.17 -35.44
C PHE A 4 29.76 -37.98 -34.21
N SER A 5 30.01 -37.43 -33.01
CA SER A 5 29.31 -36.32 -32.33
C SER A 5 30.24 -35.50 -31.39
N GLU A 6 30.56 -34.28 -31.80
CA GLU A 6 30.84 -33.18 -30.89
C GLU A 6 29.53 -32.83 -30.18
N LEU A 7 29.54 -32.80 -28.85
CA LEU A 7 28.52 -32.08 -28.09
C LEU A 7 28.81 -30.60 -28.34
N GLU A 8 28.08 -29.99 -29.26
CA GLU A 8 28.08 -28.54 -29.45
C GLU A 8 27.82 -27.86 -28.10
N LYS A 9 28.81 -27.14 -27.59
CA LYS A 9 28.60 -26.02 -26.67
C LYS A 9 27.91 -24.90 -27.45
N ASN A 10 26.63 -25.09 -27.76
CA ASN A 10 25.76 -24.05 -28.29
C ASN A 10 25.02 -23.38 -27.12
N THR A 11 25.76 -22.59 -26.35
CA THR A 11 25.16 -21.55 -25.50
C THR A 11 24.63 -20.46 -26.43
N THR A 12 23.32 -20.47 -26.78
CA THR A 12 22.59 -19.24 -27.18
C THR A 12 21.08 -19.35 -27.42
N ASN A 13 20.40 -20.51 -27.36
CA ASN A 13 18.98 -20.54 -27.80
C ASN A 13 18.00 -21.47 -27.06
N GLU A 14 18.34 -21.98 -25.88
CA GLU A 14 17.39 -22.74 -25.07
C GLU A 14 16.71 -21.84 -24.03
N GLN A 15 15.39 -22.02 -23.86
CA GLN A 15 14.65 -21.39 -22.76
C GLN A 15 15.32 -21.72 -21.43
N CYS A 16 15.33 -20.73 -20.54
CA CYS A 16 15.95 -20.77 -19.24
C CYS A 16 15.86 -22.16 -18.53
N GLN A 17 17.04 -22.78 -18.32
CA GLN A 17 17.21 -24.00 -17.53
C GLN A 17 17.49 -23.63 -16.06
N THR A 18 17.25 -24.55 -15.13
CA THR A 18 17.23 -24.31 -13.68
C THR A 18 18.51 -23.65 -13.13
N PHE A 19 19.69 -24.09 -13.59
CA PHE A 19 20.99 -23.55 -13.15
C PHE A 19 22.04 -23.56 -14.29
N ILE A 20 22.69 -22.42 -14.56
CA ILE A 20 23.66 -22.25 -15.66
C ILE A 20 24.97 -21.64 -15.13
N GLY A 21 26.10 -22.30 -15.42
CA GLY A 21 27.44 -21.77 -15.12
C GLY A 21 28.08 -21.08 -16.33
N LEU A 22 28.71 -19.93 -16.12
CA LEU A 22 29.34 -19.10 -17.16
C LEU A 22 30.79 -18.79 -16.75
N THR A 23 31.76 -19.16 -17.59
CA THR A 23 33.20 -19.05 -17.28
C THR A 23 33.98 -18.20 -18.30
N ASP A 24 33.33 -17.72 -19.35
CA ASP A 24 33.97 -16.88 -20.36
C ASP A 24 34.26 -15.47 -19.81
N LEU A 25 35.24 -14.76 -20.37
CA LEU A 25 35.61 -13.40 -19.91
C LEU A 25 34.54 -12.33 -20.19
N SER A 26 33.63 -12.63 -21.12
CA SER A 26 32.48 -11.81 -21.45
C SER A 26 31.43 -12.68 -22.12
N GLY A 27 30.16 -12.34 -21.94
CA GLY A 27 29.06 -13.04 -22.60
C GLY A 27 27.73 -12.36 -22.32
N SER A 28 26.64 -13.07 -22.60
CA SER A 28 25.28 -12.60 -22.32
C SER A 28 24.42 -13.71 -21.72
N LEU A 29 23.53 -13.35 -20.82
CA LEU A 29 22.48 -14.22 -20.27
C LEU A 29 21.10 -13.70 -20.67
N THR A 30 20.23 -14.63 -21.01
CA THR A 30 18.87 -14.39 -21.53
C THR A 30 17.92 -15.47 -21.01
N ASP A 31 16.63 -15.15 -20.91
CA ASP A 31 15.57 -16.09 -20.58
C ASP A 31 15.12 -16.96 -21.77
N GLY A 32 15.48 -16.57 -23.00
CA GLY A 32 15.20 -17.29 -24.24
C GLY A 32 14.70 -16.37 -25.37
N PRO A 33 14.37 -16.93 -26.55
CA PRO A 33 13.96 -16.15 -27.73
C PRO A 33 12.49 -15.67 -27.71
N VAL A 34 11.72 -16.08 -26.71
CA VAL A 34 10.30 -15.75 -26.51
C VAL A 34 10.11 -15.20 -25.11
N ASN A 35 8.92 -14.65 -24.81
CA ASN A 35 8.57 -14.24 -23.45
C ASN A 35 8.92 -15.33 -22.41
N TYR A 36 9.44 -14.92 -21.25
CA TYR A 36 9.78 -15.85 -20.17
C TYR A 36 8.57 -16.69 -19.74
N LYS A 37 8.81 -17.89 -19.22
CA LYS A 37 7.76 -18.78 -18.72
C LYS A 37 7.28 -18.32 -17.34
N TYR A 38 5.98 -18.46 -17.04
CA TYR A 38 5.45 -18.31 -15.69
C TYR A 38 5.97 -19.43 -14.76
N LYS A 39 5.99 -19.18 -13.45
CA LYS A 39 6.51 -20.05 -12.38
C LYS A 39 7.94 -20.54 -12.63
N THR A 40 8.78 -19.71 -13.25
CA THR A 40 10.14 -20.07 -13.60
C THR A 40 11.11 -19.68 -12.49
N LYS A 41 12.06 -20.58 -12.23
CA LYS A 41 13.21 -20.31 -11.37
C LYS A 41 14.47 -20.59 -12.16
N CYS A 42 15.34 -19.60 -12.24
CA CYS A 42 16.60 -19.73 -12.95
C CYS A 42 17.72 -19.08 -12.18
N THR A 43 18.87 -19.75 -12.15
CA THR A 43 20.06 -19.23 -11.49
C THR A 43 21.26 -19.28 -12.43
N TRP A 44 21.99 -18.18 -12.54
CA TRP A 44 23.24 -18.09 -13.27
C TRP A 44 24.38 -17.83 -12.29
N LEU A 45 25.48 -18.56 -12.44
CA LEU A 45 26.74 -18.26 -11.76
C LEU A 45 27.78 -17.85 -12.79
N ILE A 46 28.28 -16.63 -12.67
CA ILE A 46 29.40 -16.12 -13.46
C ILE A 46 30.67 -16.28 -12.61
N GLU A 47 31.63 -17.05 -13.12
CA GLU A 47 32.91 -17.30 -12.50
C GLU A 47 34.01 -16.48 -13.20
N GLY A 48 34.66 -15.62 -12.43
CA GLY A 48 35.87 -14.91 -12.83
C GLY A 48 37.07 -15.32 -12.00
N TYR A 49 38.01 -14.40 -11.83
CA TYR A 49 39.17 -14.59 -10.96
C TYR A 49 38.88 -14.01 -9.57
N PRO A 50 39.47 -14.55 -8.49
CA PRO A 50 39.32 -13.97 -7.16
C PRO A 50 39.62 -12.46 -7.15
N ASN A 51 38.67 -11.66 -6.64
CA ASN A 51 38.71 -10.19 -6.59
C ASN A 51 38.64 -9.45 -7.95
N ALA A 52 38.32 -10.16 -9.05
CA ALA A 52 38.04 -9.54 -10.33
C ALA A 52 36.76 -8.69 -10.25
N VAL A 53 36.70 -7.66 -11.08
CA VAL A 53 35.53 -6.79 -11.19
C VAL A 53 34.66 -7.28 -12.32
N LEU A 54 33.44 -7.73 -12.02
CA LEU A 54 32.47 -8.13 -13.04
C LEU A 54 31.46 -7.00 -13.23
N ARG A 55 31.22 -6.64 -14.49
CA ARG A 55 30.27 -5.61 -14.88
C ARG A 55 29.11 -6.23 -15.63
N LEU A 56 27.89 -5.99 -15.13
CA LEU A 56 26.64 -6.43 -15.70
C LEU A 56 25.95 -5.24 -16.36
N ARG A 57 25.59 -5.40 -17.63
CA ARG A 57 24.89 -4.41 -18.44
C ARG A 57 23.58 -4.98 -18.96
N PHE A 58 22.48 -4.39 -18.52
CA PHE A 58 21.13 -4.75 -18.93
C PHE A 58 20.83 -4.19 -20.32
N SER A 59 21.02 -4.97 -21.37
CA SER A 59 20.74 -4.52 -22.75
C SER A 59 19.23 -4.44 -23.00
N HIS A 60 18.48 -5.35 -22.38
CA HIS A 60 17.03 -5.41 -22.38
C HIS A 60 16.56 -5.96 -21.03
N PHE A 61 15.48 -5.41 -20.47
CA PHE A 61 14.89 -5.94 -19.22
C PHE A 61 13.45 -5.45 -19.07
N ALA A 62 12.51 -6.39 -19.18
CA ALA A 62 11.07 -6.21 -19.02
C ALA A 62 10.47 -7.43 -18.31
N THR A 63 10.18 -7.27 -17.01
CA THR A 63 9.50 -8.28 -16.17
C THR A 63 8.27 -7.67 -15.50
N GLU A 64 7.38 -8.48 -14.93
CA GLU A 64 6.24 -7.95 -14.17
C GLU A 64 6.73 -7.18 -12.94
N CYS A 65 6.28 -5.93 -12.82
CA CYS A 65 6.70 -5.04 -11.74
C CYS A 65 6.16 -5.50 -10.38
N SER A 66 7.03 -5.58 -9.37
CA SER A 66 6.72 -5.99 -7.99
C SER A 66 6.38 -7.47 -7.77
N TRP A 67 6.29 -8.27 -8.83
CA TRP A 67 5.98 -9.71 -8.77
C TRP A 67 7.16 -10.56 -9.24
N ASP A 68 7.78 -10.18 -10.36
CA ASP A 68 8.91 -10.89 -10.94
C ASP A 68 10.23 -10.18 -10.65
N HIS A 69 11.19 -10.91 -10.09
CA HIS A 69 12.41 -10.35 -9.52
C HIS A 69 13.67 -11.03 -10.06
N MET A 70 14.65 -10.22 -10.44
CA MET A 70 16.04 -10.62 -10.71
C MET A 70 16.94 -10.14 -9.58
N TYR A 71 17.46 -11.08 -8.80
CA TYR A 71 18.40 -10.85 -7.71
C TYR A 71 19.83 -10.95 -8.20
N VAL A 72 20.69 -10.02 -7.78
CA VAL A 72 22.13 -10.02 -8.12
C VAL A 72 22.96 -10.00 -6.84
N TYR A 73 23.77 -11.04 -6.65
CA TYR A 73 24.65 -11.22 -5.51
C TYR A 73 26.12 -11.07 -5.90
N ASP A 74 26.90 -10.34 -5.10
CA ASP A 74 28.37 -10.26 -5.22
C ASP A 74 29.02 -11.47 -4.55
N GLY A 75 28.97 -12.62 -5.21
CA GLY A 75 29.56 -13.86 -4.74
C GLY A 75 28.99 -15.11 -5.41
N ASP A 76 29.22 -16.27 -4.79
CA ASP A 76 29.00 -17.60 -5.36
C ASP A 76 27.77 -18.33 -4.81
N SER A 77 26.90 -17.62 -4.09
CA SER A 77 25.65 -18.13 -3.49
C SER A 77 24.71 -17.00 -3.11
N ILE A 78 23.44 -17.33 -2.82
CA ILE A 78 22.45 -16.37 -2.29
C ILE A 78 22.78 -15.86 -0.87
N TYR A 79 23.75 -16.48 -0.20
CA TYR A 79 24.25 -16.03 1.11
C TYR A 79 25.33 -14.94 0.98
N SER A 80 25.77 -14.66 -0.24
CA SER A 80 26.70 -13.57 -0.53
C SER A 80 25.98 -12.21 -0.45
N PRO A 81 26.71 -11.08 -0.39
CA PRO A 81 26.08 -9.76 -0.37
C PRO A 81 25.14 -9.53 -1.56
N LEU A 82 23.86 -9.29 -1.28
CA LEU A 82 22.88 -8.83 -2.28
C LEU A 82 23.18 -7.37 -2.65
N ILE A 83 23.33 -7.07 -3.93
CA ILE A 83 23.70 -5.73 -4.41
C ILE A 83 22.61 -5.05 -5.25
N ALA A 84 21.74 -5.81 -5.90
CA ALA A 84 20.62 -5.28 -6.66
C ALA A 84 19.47 -6.29 -6.75
N VAL A 85 18.23 -5.76 -6.82
CA VAL A 85 17.01 -6.53 -7.10
C VAL A 85 16.18 -5.79 -8.15
N PHE A 86 16.09 -6.33 -9.35
CA PHE A 86 15.42 -5.70 -10.48
C PHE A 86 14.04 -6.27 -10.75
N SER A 87 13.10 -5.39 -11.13
CA SER A 87 11.73 -5.72 -11.50
C SER A 87 11.16 -4.61 -12.41
N GLY A 88 10.23 -4.95 -13.31
CA GLY A 88 9.62 -3.98 -14.24
C GLY A 88 10.45 -3.71 -15.50
N LEU A 89 10.17 -2.59 -16.17
CA LEU A 89 10.99 -2.10 -17.29
C LEU A 89 12.17 -1.27 -16.77
N ILE A 90 13.40 -1.57 -17.24
CA ILE A 90 14.60 -0.77 -16.93
C ILE A 90 15.06 0.05 -18.14
N VAL A 91 15.06 -0.56 -19.32
CA VAL A 91 15.54 0.07 -20.56
C VAL A 91 14.35 0.36 -21.48
N PRO A 92 14.11 1.62 -21.89
CA PRO A 92 13.04 1.92 -22.84
C PRO A 92 13.41 1.45 -24.25
N GLU A 93 12.44 0.84 -24.96
CA GLU A 93 12.58 0.41 -26.35
C GLU A 93 12.85 1.57 -27.35
N SER A 94 12.70 2.85 -26.95
CA SER A 94 12.55 3.97 -27.89
C SER A 94 13.41 5.23 -27.67
N ARG A 95 14.37 5.30 -26.73
CA ARG A 95 15.26 6.49 -26.58
C ARG A 95 16.74 6.14 -26.43
N ARG A 96 17.56 6.63 -27.37
CA ARG A 96 19.00 6.29 -27.56
C ARG A 96 19.98 6.81 -26.50
N ASN A 97 19.53 7.57 -25.49
CA ASN A 97 20.42 8.27 -24.56
C ASN A 97 20.21 7.92 -23.07
N GLU A 98 19.35 6.94 -22.72
CA GLU A 98 19.23 6.50 -21.33
C GLU A 98 20.36 5.51 -20.99
N THR A 99 21.20 5.87 -20.01
CA THR A 99 22.24 5.00 -19.50
C THR A 99 21.61 3.83 -18.76
N VAL A 100 21.85 2.62 -19.27
CA VAL A 100 21.54 1.36 -18.60
C VAL A 100 22.24 1.32 -17.23
N PRO A 101 21.57 0.88 -16.15
CA PRO A 101 22.22 0.64 -14.86
C PRO A 101 23.34 -0.40 -15.04
N GLU A 102 24.57 -0.01 -14.78
CA GLU A 102 25.70 -0.93 -14.69
C GLU A 102 25.78 -1.44 -13.24
N VAL A 103 25.71 -2.76 -13.07
CA VAL A 103 25.88 -3.39 -11.75
C VAL A 103 27.25 -4.03 -11.69
N VAL A 104 27.99 -3.74 -10.62
CA VAL A 104 29.39 -4.14 -10.48
C VAL A 104 29.53 -5.07 -9.27
N THR A 105 30.13 -6.24 -9.49
CA THR A 105 30.55 -7.15 -8.42
C THR A 105 32.08 -7.15 -8.31
N SER A 106 32.60 -7.47 -7.12
CA SER A 106 34.01 -7.32 -6.79
C SER A 106 34.66 -8.56 -6.15
N SER A 107 33.86 -9.58 -5.83
CA SER A 107 34.33 -10.85 -5.25
C SER A 107 35.07 -11.75 -6.25
N GLY A 108 34.88 -11.51 -7.56
CA GLY A 108 35.28 -12.44 -8.61
C GLY A 108 34.18 -13.41 -9.04
N TYR A 109 33.02 -13.38 -8.37
CA TYR A 109 31.84 -14.15 -8.73
C TYR A 109 30.62 -13.23 -8.83
N ALA A 110 29.62 -13.65 -9.59
CA ALA A 110 28.29 -13.03 -9.59
C ALA A 110 27.23 -14.12 -9.71
N LEU A 111 26.33 -14.20 -8.73
CA LEU A 111 25.18 -15.10 -8.79
C LEU A 111 23.92 -14.28 -9.08
N LEU A 112 23.23 -14.63 -10.16
CA LEU A 112 21.97 -14.03 -10.55
C LEU A 112 20.86 -15.05 -10.36
N HIS A 113 19.76 -14.66 -9.71
CA HIS A 113 18.61 -15.53 -9.49
C HIS A 113 17.33 -14.85 -9.97
N PHE A 114 16.60 -15.48 -10.88
CA PHE A 114 15.33 -15.01 -11.39
C PHE A 114 14.18 -15.87 -10.87
N PHE A 115 13.16 -15.21 -10.35
CA PHE A 115 11.90 -15.81 -9.93
C PHE A 115 10.75 -15.11 -10.66
N SER A 116 9.86 -15.90 -11.27
CA SER A 116 8.60 -15.42 -11.81
C SER A 116 7.39 -16.09 -11.15
N ASP A 117 6.30 -15.37 -11.05
CA ASP A 117 5.09 -15.84 -10.38
C ASP A 117 4.15 -16.64 -11.33
N ALA A 118 2.91 -16.90 -10.91
CA ALA A 118 1.94 -17.71 -11.66
C ALA A 118 1.19 -16.95 -12.78
N ALA A 119 1.40 -15.65 -12.93
CA ALA A 119 0.61 -14.77 -13.77
C ALA A 119 1.51 -13.88 -14.64
N TYR A 120 1.03 -13.58 -15.84
CA TYR A 120 1.66 -12.68 -16.82
C TYR A 120 3.11 -13.02 -17.23
N ASN A 121 3.46 -12.67 -18.46
CA ASN A 121 4.85 -12.67 -18.88
C ASN A 121 5.09 -11.55 -19.88
N LEU A 122 6.29 -11.00 -19.85
CA LEU A 122 6.76 -9.96 -20.75
C LEU A 122 7.94 -10.48 -21.57
N THR A 123 8.61 -9.58 -22.29
CA THR A 123 9.68 -9.91 -23.25
C THR A 123 10.99 -10.36 -22.61
N GLY A 124 11.07 -10.42 -21.27
CA GLY A 124 12.21 -11.00 -20.57
C GLY A 124 13.41 -10.07 -20.49
N PHE A 125 14.61 -10.62 -20.55
CA PHE A 125 15.85 -9.87 -20.35
C PHE A 125 17.02 -10.37 -21.18
N ASN A 126 17.94 -9.45 -21.46
CA ASN A 126 19.25 -9.74 -22.03
C ASN A 126 20.30 -8.92 -21.26
N ILE A 127 21.13 -9.62 -20.50
CA ILE A 127 22.14 -9.03 -19.63
C ILE A 127 23.51 -9.46 -20.13
N ALA A 128 24.30 -8.49 -20.59
CA ALA A 128 25.68 -8.71 -20.97
C ALA A 128 26.57 -8.63 -19.73
N TYR A 129 27.60 -9.45 -19.64
CA TYR A 129 28.60 -9.38 -18.60
C TYR A 129 30.01 -9.28 -19.18
N SER A 130 30.90 -8.64 -18.43
CA SER A 130 32.32 -8.53 -18.78
C SER A 130 33.19 -8.52 -17.54
N ILE A 131 34.33 -9.18 -17.59
CA ILE A 131 35.30 -9.27 -16.51
C ILE A 131 36.43 -8.28 -16.76
N ASN A 132 36.78 -7.46 -15.76
CA ASN A 132 37.88 -6.49 -15.80
C ASN A 132 37.87 -5.59 -17.06
N SER A 133 36.69 -5.12 -17.47
CA SER A 133 36.50 -4.16 -18.59
C SER A 133 36.18 -2.77 -18.06
N CYS A 134 36.63 -1.69 -18.71
CA CYS A 134 36.34 -0.33 -18.26
C CYS A 134 34.90 0.11 -18.56
N PRO A 135 34.27 0.92 -17.69
CA PRO A 135 32.90 1.38 -17.87
C PRO A 135 32.78 2.21 -19.15
N ASN A 136 31.84 1.85 -20.02
CA ASN A 136 31.61 2.45 -21.35
C ASN A 136 32.88 2.71 -22.18
N ASN A 137 33.92 1.88 -22.01
CA ASN A 137 35.22 2.08 -22.65
C ASN A 137 35.77 3.51 -22.46
N CYS A 138 35.62 4.06 -21.25
CA CYS A 138 36.02 5.42 -20.89
C CYS A 138 35.37 6.52 -21.74
N SER A 139 34.22 6.21 -22.34
CA SER A 139 33.38 7.13 -23.12
C SER A 139 34.11 7.89 -24.22
N GLY A 140 35.26 7.37 -24.69
CA GLY A 140 36.12 8.01 -25.68
C GLY A 140 36.93 9.21 -25.17
N HIS A 141 36.94 9.48 -23.86
CA HIS A 141 37.61 10.61 -23.21
C HIS A 141 38.60 10.14 -22.14
N GLY A 142 39.27 9.02 -22.40
CA GLY A 142 40.26 8.47 -21.49
C GLY A 142 40.79 7.13 -21.94
N ARG A 143 41.78 6.63 -21.20
CA ARG A 143 42.41 5.33 -21.42
C ARG A 143 42.00 4.34 -20.34
N CYS A 144 41.67 3.13 -20.75
CA CYS A 144 41.47 2.01 -19.82
C CYS A 144 42.84 1.48 -19.37
N SER A 145 43.16 1.64 -18.09
CA SER A 145 44.46 1.27 -17.52
C SER A 145 44.30 0.23 -16.41
N PRO A 146 45.19 -0.78 -16.33
CA PRO A 146 45.20 -1.72 -15.23
C PRO A 146 45.72 -1.03 -13.96
N ALA A 147 45.07 -1.28 -12.83
CA ALA A 147 45.60 -0.92 -11.52
C ALA A 147 46.88 -1.73 -11.25
N ASN A 148 47.82 -1.16 -10.48
CA ASN A 148 49.09 -1.77 -10.09
C ASN A 148 48.96 -3.02 -9.16
N SER A 149 47.82 -3.69 -9.19
CA SER A 149 47.44 -4.77 -8.28
C SER A 149 47.41 -6.13 -9.00
N ALA A 150 47.81 -7.19 -8.30
CA ALA A 150 47.76 -8.59 -8.77
C ALA A 150 46.35 -9.09 -9.15
N SER A 151 45.29 -8.30 -8.88
CA SER A 151 43.88 -8.59 -9.16
C SER A 151 43.40 -8.21 -10.56
N GLY A 152 44.23 -7.57 -11.40
CA GLY A 152 43.86 -7.24 -12.78
C GLY A 152 42.70 -6.23 -12.91
N ARG A 153 42.39 -5.48 -11.85
CA ARG A 153 41.34 -4.44 -11.87
C ARG A 153 41.69 -3.36 -12.89
N VAL A 154 40.71 -2.89 -13.64
CA VAL A 154 40.87 -1.79 -14.60
C VAL A 154 40.06 -0.56 -14.18
N TYR A 155 40.57 0.62 -14.52
CA TYR A 155 39.91 1.90 -14.30
C TYR A 155 40.14 2.82 -15.50
N CYS A 156 39.30 3.85 -15.63
CA CYS A 156 39.49 4.87 -16.65
C CYS A 156 40.38 6.00 -16.14
N GLU A 157 41.49 6.22 -16.84
CA GLU A 157 42.29 7.43 -16.74
C GLU A 157 41.70 8.46 -17.69
N CYS A 158 40.98 9.43 -17.15
CA CYS A 158 40.31 10.44 -17.96
C CYS A 158 41.30 11.44 -18.55
N ASP A 159 41.03 11.85 -19.79
CA ASP A 159 41.70 12.97 -20.43
C ASP A 159 41.47 14.27 -19.62
N ASP A 160 42.34 15.26 -19.83
CA ASP A 160 42.17 16.58 -19.23
C ASP A 160 40.77 17.13 -19.52
N TYR A 161 40.19 17.83 -18.54
CA TYR A 161 38.82 18.35 -18.56
C TYR A 161 37.68 17.33 -18.45
N TRP A 162 37.96 16.02 -18.29
CA TRP A 162 36.95 14.99 -18.10
C TRP A 162 37.13 14.23 -16.77
N LYS A 163 36.01 13.95 -16.09
CA LYS A 163 35.91 13.21 -14.83
C LYS A 163 34.80 12.16 -14.86
N GLY A 164 34.65 11.45 -13.75
CA GLY A 164 33.71 10.36 -13.55
C GLY A 164 34.34 9.00 -13.87
N GLU A 165 33.76 7.92 -13.35
CA GLU A 165 34.33 6.57 -13.52
C GLU A 165 34.46 6.13 -14.98
N ALA A 166 33.60 6.66 -15.85
CA ALA A 166 33.59 6.40 -17.29
C ALA A 166 34.10 7.58 -18.13
N CYS A 167 34.67 8.62 -17.52
CA CYS A 167 35.14 9.84 -18.18
C CYS A 167 34.08 10.56 -19.04
N ASN A 168 32.81 10.49 -18.64
CA ASN A 168 31.69 11.07 -19.37
C ASN A 168 31.21 12.41 -18.80
N ILE A 169 31.85 12.93 -17.76
CA ILE A 169 31.45 14.16 -17.08
C ILE A 169 32.52 15.22 -17.37
N PRO A 170 32.22 16.29 -18.12
CA PRO A 170 33.17 17.39 -18.27
C PRO A 170 33.38 18.09 -16.92
N TYR A 171 34.58 18.61 -16.66
CA TYR A 171 34.86 19.40 -15.45
C TYR A 171 33.90 20.59 -15.36
N CYS A 172 33.77 21.31 -16.47
CA CYS A 172 33.01 22.54 -16.55
C CYS A 172 32.24 22.60 -17.87
N LYS A 173 30.92 22.73 -17.78
CA LYS A 173 30.08 23.01 -18.95
C LYS A 173 30.15 24.50 -19.27
N ASN A 174 30.11 24.85 -20.56
CA ASN A 174 30.12 26.25 -21.04
C ASN A 174 31.26 27.13 -20.48
N ASN A 175 32.37 26.51 -20.05
CA ASN A 175 33.49 27.17 -19.39
C ASN A 175 33.07 28.10 -18.22
N CYS A 176 31.99 27.74 -17.50
CA CYS A 176 31.46 28.50 -16.37
C CYS A 176 31.10 29.97 -16.66
N GLY A 177 30.81 30.31 -17.93
CA GLY A 177 30.61 31.70 -18.34
C GLY A 177 31.84 32.60 -18.13
N SER A 178 33.04 32.01 -18.13
CA SER A 178 34.29 32.71 -17.93
C SER A 178 34.57 33.72 -19.05
N PRO A 179 35.14 34.91 -18.71
CA PRO A 179 35.62 35.32 -17.38
C PRO A 179 34.56 36.00 -16.48
N ASP A 180 33.41 36.38 -17.02
CA ASP A 180 32.51 37.31 -16.36
C ASP A 180 31.67 36.66 -15.25
N HIS A 181 31.25 35.41 -15.45
CA HIS A 181 30.30 34.75 -14.54
C HIS A 181 30.98 33.80 -13.54
N GLY A 182 32.16 33.31 -13.87
CA GLY A 182 32.90 32.36 -13.05
C GLY A 182 34.15 31.85 -13.74
N TYR A 183 34.77 30.84 -13.13
CA TYR A 183 35.92 30.15 -13.69
C TYR A 183 35.83 28.64 -13.47
N CYS A 184 36.53 27.90 -14.32
CA CYS A 184 36.63 26.45 -14.21
C CYS A 184 37.79 26.08 -13.27
N ASP A 185 37.49 25.46 -12.13
CA ASP A 185 38.53 24.87 -11.30
C ASP A 185 39.01 23.56 -11.94
N LEU A 186 40.28 23.50 -12.32
CA LEU A 186 40.91 22.31 -12.93
C LEU A 186 41.64 21.42 -11.91
N THR A 187 41.89 21.93 -10.70
CA THR A 187 42.81 21.32 -9.73
C THR A 187 42.13 20.83 -8.45
N GLY A 188 41.11 21.54 -7.97
CA GLY A 188 40.36 21.19 -6.77
C GLY A 188 39.24 20.19 -7.06
N GLU A 189 37.99 20.63 -6.93
CA GLU A 189 36.79 19.77 -7.05
C GLU A 189 36.37 19.54 -8.52
N LYS A 190 37.14 20.10 -9.47
CA LYS A 190 36.97 19.91 -10.92
C LYS A 190 35.58 20.33 -11.40
N LEU A 191 35.12 21.51 -10.97
CA LEU A 191 33.76 22.02 -11.15
C LEU A 191 33.75 23.53 -11.37
N CYS A 192 32.60 24.07 -11.80
CA CYS A 192 32.42 25.51 -11.97
C CYS A 192 32.35 26.23 -10.63
N VAL A 193 33.15 27.28 -10.49
CA VAL A 193 33.11 28.21 -9.35
C VAL A 193 32.52 29.52 -9.86
N CYS A 194 31.33 29.87 -9.36
CA CYS A 194 30.60 31.05 -9.78
C CYS A 194 31.00 32.28 -8.95
N ASN A 195 31.02 33.44 -9.60
CA ASN A 195 31.13 34.74 -8.92
C ASN A 195 29.83 35.02 -8.12
N ASP A 196 29.87 35.88 -7.10
CA ASP A 196 28.76 36.11 -6.14
C ASP A 196 27.39 36.46 -6.77
N SER A 197 27.37 37.00 -7.99
CA SER A 197 26.15 37.35 -8.73
C SER A 197 25.61 36.24 -9.64
N TRP A 198 26.26 35.09 -9.68
CA TRP A 198 25.98 33.97 -10.58
C TRP A 198 25.89 32.65 -9.83
N GLN A 199 25.10 31.72 -10.36
CA GLN A 199 24.84 30.41 -9.79
C GLN A 199 24.46 29.39 -10.87
N GLY A 200 24.17 28.16 -10.45
CA GLY A 200 23.84 27.04 -11.32
C GLY A 200 25.06 26.19 -11.69
N PRO A 201 24.85 25.04 -12.36
CA PRO A 201 25.91 24.08 -12.66
C PRO A 201 27.02 24.60 -13.59
N ASP A 202 26.74 25.66 -14.36
CA ASP A 202 27.66 26.28 -15.31
C ASP A 202 27.74 27.82 -15.16
N CYS A 203 27.33 28.35 -14.01
CA CYS A 203 27.31 29.79 -13.71
C CYS A 203 26.55 30.65 -14.74
N SER A 204 25.53 30.07 -15.39
CA SER A 204 24.72 30.77 -16.39
C SER A 204 23.55 31.56 -15.80
N LEU A 205 23.22 31.35 -14.51
CA LEU A 205 22.05 31.93 -13.87
C LEU A 205 22.44 33.06 -12.93
N SER A 206 21.71 34.19 -12.96
CA SER A 206 21.95 35.30 -12.03
C SER A 206 21.47 34.99 -10.61
N VAL A 207 21.97 35.72 -9.62
CA VAL A 207 21.45 35.73 -8.25
C VAL A 207 20.81 37.10 -7.98
N PRO A 208 19.47 37.19 -7.79
CA PRO A 208 18.46 36.13 -7.88
C PRO A 208 18.15 35.72 -9.34
N SER A 209 17.60 34.50 -9.53
CA SER A 209 17.27 33.92 -10.86
C SER A 209 15.77 33.74 -11.06
N THR A 210 15.28 33.91 -12.30
CA THR A 210 13.92 33.50 -12.71
C THR A 210 13.82 32.03 -13.14
N GLU A 211 14.94 31.32 -13.19
CA GLU A 211 15.04 29.93 -13.64
C GLU A 211 15.43 28.99 -12.51
N ALA A 212 14.95 27.75 -12.59
CA ALA A 212 15.25 26.67 -11.66
C ALA A 212 16.36 25.77 -12.20
N PHE A 213 17.08 25.08 -11.32
CA PHE A 213 18.11 24.14 -11.74
C PHE A 213 18.30 22.97 -10.77
N TRP A 214 18.90 21.90 -11.28
CA TRP A 214 19.28 20.70 -10.54
C TRP A 214 20.79 20.56 -10.50
N VAL A 215 21.31 20.10 -9.37
CA VAL A 215 22.72 19.70 -9.22
C VAL A 215 22.84 18.37 -8.50
N LEU A 216 23.93 17.67 -8.80
CA LEU A 216 24.47 16.56 -8.00
C LEU A 216 25.61 17.14 -7.17
N PRO A 217 25.42 17.43 -5.87
CA PRO A 217 26.50 17.90 -5.02
C PRO A 217 27.68 16.94 -5.09
N SER A 218 28.90 17.49 -5.10
CA SER A 218 30.13 16.69 -5.13
C SER A 218 30.33 16.03 -3.76
N VAL A 219 29.76 14.84 -3.60
CA VAL A 219 29.93 14.05 -2.38
C VAL A 219 31.33 13.44 -2.41
N LYS A 220 32.17 13.76 -1.42
CA LYS A 220 33.45 13.08 -1.24
C LYS A 220 33.17 11.60 -0.94
N PRO A 221 33.72 10.64 -1.71
CA PRO A 221 33.48 9.23 -1.47
C PRO A 221 33.85 8.88 -0.02
N SER A 222 32.84 8.60 0.80
CA SER A 222 33.02 8.15 2.18
C SER A 222 32.33 6.81 2.34
N ALA A 223 33.01 5.87 3.00
CA ALA A 223 32.44 4.57 3.37
C ALA A 223 31.17 4.70 4.27
N GLN A 224 30.87 5.90 4.76
CA GLN A 224 29.72 6.21 5.60
C GLN A 224 28.45 6.52 4.79
N SER A 225 28.56 6.85 3.50
CA SER A 225 27.43 7.08 2.60
C SER A 225 26.86 5.73 2.11
N SER A 226 26.10 5.07 2.97
CA SER A 226 25.51 3.75 2.68
C SER A 226 24.13 3.89 2.06
N GLY A 227 23.94 3.22 0.92
CA GLY A 227 22.68 3.25 0.19
C GLY A 227 21.52 2.68 1.01
N ARG A 228 20.37 3.35 0.97
CA ARG A 228 19.21 3.01 1.81
C ARG A 228 17.89 3.54 1.28
N ALA A 229 16.80 2.85 1.59
CA ALA A 229 15.43 3.24 1.22
C ALA A 229 14.45 3.17 2.40
N SER A 230 13.33 3.87 2.36
CA SER A 230 12.37 4.02 3.48
C SER A 230 13.02 4.48 4.80
N HIS A 231 14.09 5.25 4.69
CA HIS A 231 14.62 6.05 5.78
C HIS A 231 13.83 7.36 5.85
N GLN A 232 13.98 8.09 6.95
CA GLN A 232 13.46 9.45 7.06
C GLN A 232 14.61 10.41 7.32
N ALA A 233 14.49 11.63 6.79
CA ALA A 233 15.45 12.70 7.00
C ALA A 233 14.78 13.99 7.49
N LEU A 234 15.55 14.82 8.19
CA LEU A 234 15.18 16.17 8.62
C LEU A 234 16.42 17.06 8.66
N VAL A 235 16.24 18.38 8.71
CA VAL A 235 17.34 19.36 8.80
C VAL A 235 17.31 20.04 10.16
N HIS A 236 18.47 20.09 10.82
CA HIS A 236 18.67 20.86 12.05
C HIS A 236 20.11 21.39 12.11
N SER A 237 20.28 22.67 12.42
CA SER A 237 21.60 23.32 12.57
C SER A 237 22.54 23.12 11.37
N GLY A 238 22.04 23.28 10.14
CA GLY A 238 22.82 23.14 8.89
C GLY A 238 23.15 21.70 8.49
N LEU A 239 22.74 20.71 9.29
CA LEU A 239 22.95 19.29 9.03
C LEU A 239 21.65 18.62 8.60
N MET A 240 21.71 17.80 7.55
CA MET A 240 20.65 16.85 7.21
C MET A 240 20.88 15.56 8.01
N TRP A 241 19.99 15.27 8.95
CA TRP A 241 20.00 14.05 9.76
C TRP A 241 19.21 12.97 9.04
N VAL A 242 19.83 11.81 8.82
CA VAL A 242 19.21 10.65 8.18
C VAL A 242 19.16 9.51 9.17
N VAL A 243 17.96 9.01 9.46
CA VAL A 243 17.74 7.97 10.47
C VAL A 243 17.04 6.76 9.87
N GLY A 244 17.54 5.58 10.22
CA GLY A 244 17.00 4.29 9.80
C GLY A 244 17.05 4.08 8.28
N GLY A 245 16.18 3.19 7.79
CA GLY A 245 16.15 2.75 6.39
C GLY A 245 16.47 1.28 6.18
N TYR A 246 15.97 0.76 5.08
CA TYR A 246 16.24 -0.58 4.58
C TYR A 246 17.58 -0.60 3.86
N SER A 247 18.41 -1.58 4.19
CA SER A 247 19.68 -1.90 3.53
C SER A 247 19.72 -3.37 3.13
N PHE A 248 20.45 -3.70 2.07
CA PHE A 248 20.76 -5.10 1.73
C PHE A 248 21.82 -5.69 2.67
N ASN A 249 22.68 -4.86 3.25
CA ASN A 249 23.75 -5.27 4.14
C ASN A 249 23.78 -4.37 5.39
N TYR A 250 23.65 -4.97 6.57
CA TYR A 250 23.69 -4.28 7.85
C TYR A 250 25.05 -4.32 8.56
N SER A 251 26.06 -4.97 7.98
CA SER A 251 27.38 -5.15 8.60
C SER A 251 28.10 -3.82 8.91
N ASN A 252 27.97 -2.84 8.02
CA ASN A 252 28.52 -1.48 8.17
C ASN A 252 27.40 -0.42 8.23
N TYR A 253 26.21 -0.81 8.68
CA TYR A 253 25.06 0.07 8.69
C TYR A 253 25.04 0.93 9.96
N HIS A 254 24.93 2.23 9.76
CA HIS A 254 24.70 3.19 10.83
C HIS A 254 23.23 3.60 10.88
N MET A 255 22.66 3.58 12.08
CA MET A 255 21.27 3.99 12.33
C MET A 255 21.08 5.50 12.15
N VAL A 256 22.08 6.29 12.52
CA VAL A 256 22.05 7.76 12.42
C VAL A 256 23.26 8.23 11.61
N LEU A 257 22.99 8.94 10.52
CA LEU A 257 23.96 9.65 9.71
C LEU A 257 23.63 11.14 9.75
N ASN A 258 24.63 12.00 9.60
CA ASN A 258 24.39 13.39 9.25
C ASN A 258 25.21 13.78 8.01
N TYR A 259 24.64 14.68 7.24
CA TYR A 259 25.24 15.27 6.05
C TYR A 259 25.33 16.77 6.22
N ASN A 260 26.54 17.31 6.13
CA ASN A 260 26.75 18.74 6.16
C ASN A 260 26.45 19.33 4.77
N LEU A 261 25.41 20.17 4.72
CA LEU A 261 24.91 20.74 3.46
C LEU A 261 25.88 21.77 2.86
N ASP A 262 26.71 22.41 3.69
CA ASP A 262 27.68 23.42 3.25
C ASP A 262 28.96 22.78 2.71
N THR A 263 29.48 21.76 3.41
CA THR A 263 30.75 21.09 3.05
C THR A 263 30.58 19.86 2.17
N SER A 264 29.34 19.39 1.98
CA SER A 264 29.01 18.16 1.25
C SER A 264 29.70 16.90 1.80
N THR A 265 29.81 16.80 3.12
CA THR A 265 30.47 15.68 3.82
C THR A 265 29.49 14.89 4.66
N TRP A 266 29.70 13.57 4.71
CA TRP A 266 28.95 12.64 5.56
C TRP A 266 29.72 12.32 6.83
N ASP A 267 29.00 12.20 7.94
CA ASP A 267 29.52 11.63 9.18
C ASP A 267 28.57 10.58 9.75
N ALA A 268 29.13 9.47 10.22
CA ALA A 268 28.40 8.49 11.02
C ALA A 268 28.30 8.97 12.46
N VAL A 269 27.10 8.94 13.03
CA VAL A 269 26.87 9.39 14.41
C VAL A 269 26.92 8.17 15.33
N PRO A 270 27.98 7.98 16.13
CA PRO A 270 28.08 6.84 17.03
C PRO A 270 27.05 6.96 18.15
N THR A 271 26.34 5.86 18.42
CA THR A 271 25.34 5.77 19.49
C THR A 271 25.68 4.59 20.40
N SER A 272 25.69 4.79 21.72
CA SER A 272 26.06 3.74 22.70
C SER A 272 25.02 2.62 22.81
N SER A 273 23.75 2.96 22.61
CA SER A 273 22.59 2.07 22.64
C SER A 273 21.44 2.77 21.90
N GLY A 274 20.41 2.02 21.51
CA GLY A 274 19.30 2.63 20.78
C GLY A 274 18.33 1.61 20.16
N PRO A 275 17.43 2.10 19.31
CA PRO A 275 16.44 1.27 18.62
C PRO A 275 17.12 0.23 17.71
N LEU A 276 16.45 -0.91 17.55
CA LEU A 276 16.78 -1.84 16.48
C LEU A 276 16.58 -1.20 15.09
N TYR A 277 17.36 -1.66 14.12
CA TYR A 277 17.26 -1.22 12.73
C TYR A 277 15.84 -1.41 12.18
N ARG A 278 15.35 -0.35 11.52
CA ARG A 278 13.99 -0.27 11.03
C ARG A 278 13.86 0.69 9.87
N TYR A 279 12.77 0.54 9.13
CA TYR A 279 12.41 1.37 7.98
C TYR A 279 10.91 1.61 7.94
N GLY A 280 10.46 2.57 7.14
CA GLY A 280 9.06 2.96 7.05
C GLY A 280 8.50 3.54 8.36
N HIS A 281 9.38 4.10 9.19
CA HIS A 281 9.03 4.88 10.38
C HIS A 281 8.86 6.36 10.01
N SER A 282 8.33 7.15 10.92
CA SER A 282 8.30 8.62 10.79
C SER A 282 9.31 9.28 11.73
N LEU A 283 9.77 10.47 11.37
CA LEU A 283 10.59 11.34 12.21
C LEU A 283 9.99 12.73 12.29
N THR A 284 10.10 13.34 13.46
CA THR A 284 9.78 14.75 13.68
C THR A 284 10.81 15.39 14.59
N LEU A 285 11.03 16.69 14.43
CA LEU A 285 11.92 17.48 15.28
C LEU A 285 11.07 18.32 16.22
N TYR A 286 11.42 18.33 17.51
CA TYR A 286 10.94 19.32 18.46
C TYR A 286 12.12 19.79 19.30
N GLN A 287 12.46 21.08 19.17
CA GLN A 287 13.68 21.65 19.77
C GLN A 287 14.94 20.91 19.30
N ASP A 288 15.71 20.30 20.20
CA ASP A 288 16.93 19.54 19.91
C ASP A 288 16.71 18.01 19.94
N ASP A 289 15.46 17.57 19.99
CA ASP A 289 15.08 16.17 20.11
C ASP A 289 14.38 15.67 18.84
N ILE A 290 14.89 14.58 18.28
CA ILE A 290 14.30 13.86 17.16
C ILE A 290 13.40 12.75 17.69
N PHE A 291 12.11 12.81 17.41
CA PHE A 291 11.15 11.78 17.74
C PHE A 291 11.04 10.80 16.57
N MET A 292 11.16 9.50 16.85
CA MET A 292 11.00 8.41 15.89
C MET A 292 9.88 7.49 16.32
N PHE A 293 8.85 7.35 15.49
CA PHE A 293 7.69 6.52 15.81
C PHE A 293 7.52 5.35 14.84
N GLY A 294 7.28 4.16 15.40
CA GLY A 294 6.86 2.97 14.69
C GLY A 294 7.85 2.44 13.65
N GLY A 295 7.30 1.98 12.52
CA GLY A 295 8.05 1.36 11.43
C GLY A 295 8.20 -0.16 11.58
N LYS A 296 8.91 -0.75 10.63
CA LYS A 296 9.13 -2.19 10.54
C LYS A 296 10.52 -2.57 10.98
N LEU A 297 10.59 -3.43 12.00
CA LEU A 297 11.84 -4.01 12.47
C LEU A 297 12.41 -5.01 11.46
N GLU A 298 13.73 -5.02 11.33
CA GLU A 298 14.45 -5.89 10.40
C GLU A 298 14.43 -7.38 10.85
N VAL A 299 14.25 -7.67 12.15
CA VAL A 299 14.34 -9.03 12.74
C VAL A 299 13.37 -10.05 12.09
N THR A 300 13.78 -11.33 12.04
CA THR A 300 13.17 -12.46 11.30
C THR A 300 11.71 -12.82 11.66
N SER A 301 11.12 -12.21 12.68
CA SER A 301 9.68 -12.29 12.96
C SER A 301 9.10 -10.87 12.96
N ALA A 302 8.34 -10.57 11.91
CA ALA A 302 7.71 -9.29 11.64
C ALA A 302 6.99 -8.66 12.84
N ASN A 303 7.57 -7.65 13.46
CA ASN A 303 6.82 -6.74 14.32
C ASN A 303 6.93 -5.32 13.73
N VAL A 304 5.89 -4.92 13.02
CA VAL A 304 5.58 -3.49 12.94
C VAL A 304 5.36 -3.04 14.38
N THR A 305 6.03 -1.98 14.78
CA THR A 305 6.13 -1.56 16.19
C THR A 305 5.36 -0.27 16.45
N ASP A 306 4.98 -0.09 17.71
CA ASP A 306 4.39 1.11 18.30
C ASP A 306 5.40 1.86 19.20
N GLU A 307 6.68 1.47 19.16
CA GLU A 307 7.73 2.14 19.92
C GLU A 307 7.90 3.60 19.51
N LEU A 308 8.04 4.47 20.51
CA LEU A 308 8.41 5.88 20.36
C LEU A 308 9.80 6.12 20.96
N TRP A 309 10.76 6.43 20.12
CA TRP A 309 12.13 6.73 20.51
C TRP A 309 12.43 8.21 20.36
N VAL A 310 13.24 8.76 21.27
CA VAL A 310 13.71 10.14 21.21
C VAL A 310 15.23 10.14 21.15
N PHE A 311 15.79 10.78 20.14
CA PHE A 311 17.23 11.01 19.99
C PHE A 311 17.55 12.46 20.33
N ASN A 312 18.30 12.66 21.41
CA ASN A 312 18.79 13.97 21.78
C ASN A 312 20.03 14.31 20.93
N ILE A 313 19.95 15.37 20.12
CA ILE A 313 21.00 15.73 19.18
C ILE A 313 22.31 16.14 19.89
N PRO A 314 22.31 17.03 20.89
CA PRO A 314 23.54 17.44 21.59
C PRO A 314 24.20 16.27 22.35
N GLY A 315 23.40 15.43 23.02
CA GLY A 315 23.86 14.30 23.81
C GLY A 315 24.14 13.03 23.01
N ARG A 316 23.73 12.96 21.74
CA ARG A 316 23.86 11.81 20.83
C ARG A 316 23.35 10.49 21.43
N ALA A 317 22.25 10.56 22.16
CA ALA A 317 21.72 9.45 22.93
C ALA A 317 20.25 9.20 22.62
N TRP A 318 19.90 7.91 22.51
CA TRP A 318 18.53 7.45 22.34
C TRP A 318 17.85 7.17 23.69
N SER A 319 16.56 7.49 23.77
CA SER A 319 15.70 7.16 24.91
C SER A 319 14.37 6.58 24.42
N LEU A 320 13.94 5.46 24.99
CA LEU A 320 12.62 4.87 24.70
C LEU A 320 11.57 5.53 25.59
N GLN A 321 10.53 6.09 24.98
CA GLN A 321 9.41 6.67 25.70
C GLN A 321 8.41 5.60 26.09
N LYS A 322 7.80 5.75 27.27
CA LYS A 322 6.72 4.89 27.78
C LYS A 322 5.48 5.74 28.07
N PRO A 323 4.63 5.98 27.06
CA PRO A 323 3.47 6.84 27.20
C PRO A 323 2.37 6.23 28.07
N SER A 324 1.46 7.06 28.59
CA SER A 324 0.25 6.57 29.28
C SER A 324 -0.72 5.87 28.31
N LEU A 325 -1.49 4.91 28.82
CA LEU A 325 -2.54 4.20 28.07
C LEU A 325 -3.65 5.17 27.57
N PRO A 326 -4.34 4.87 26.45
CA PRO A 326 -4.21 3.66 25.61
C PRO A 326 -2.97 3.68 24.68
N PRO A 327 -2.43 2.52 24.28
CA PRO A 327 -1.29 2.47 23.37
C PRO A 327 -1.72 2.88 21.95
N PRO A 328 -0.80 3.46 21.16
CA PRO A 328 -1.08 3.77 19.76
C PRO A 328 -1.13 2.51 18.90
N TYR A 329 -1.63 2.64 17.68
CA TYR A 329 -1.52 1.60 16.66
C TYR A 329 -0.07 1.48 16.18
N ALA A 330 0.46 0.26 16.20
CA ALA A 330 1.70 -0.08 15.53
C ALA A 330 1.52 0.04 14.01
N VAL A 331 2.28 0.93 13.38
CA VAL A 331 2.15 1.28 11.95
C VAL A 331 3.50 1.44 11.25
N GLU A 332 3.53 1.10 9.96
CA GLU A 332 4.63 1.40 9.03
C GLU A 332 4.14 2.16 7.79
N GLY A 333 5.03 2.90 7.12
CA GLY A 333 4.71 3.71 5.94
C GLY A 333 3.76 4.88 6.23
N HIS A 334 3.80 5.39 7.46
CA HIS A 334 3.03 6.54 7.93
C HIS A 334 3.89 7.81 7.91
N THR A 335 3.27 8.98 8.04
CA THR A 335 3.95 10.26 8.18
C THR A 335 3.57 10.93 9.49
N SER A 336 4.46 11.77 10.05
CA SER A 336 4.21 12.50 11.28
C SER A 336 4.70 13.93 11.21
N HIS A 337 4.03 14.84 11.92
CA HIS A 337 4.41 16.26 12.05
C HIS A 337 4.25 16.71 13.49
N VAL A 338 5.16 17.55 13.98
CA VAL A 338 4.98 18.26 15.25
C VAL A 338 4.29 19.58 14.97
N VAL A 339 3.23 19.86 15.72
CA VAL A 339 2.38 21.03 15.58
C VAL A 339 2.04 21.59 16.96
N GLU A 340 1.71 22.88 17.00
CA GLU A 340 1.21 23.52 18.22
C GLU A 340 -0.32 23.59 18.19
N LEU A 341 -0.97 23.09 19.24
CA LEU A 341 -2.42 23.21 19.40
C LEU A 341 -2.80 24.62 19.90
N PRO A 342 -4.06 25.07 19.74
CA PRO A 342 -4.48 26.41 20.19
C PRO A 342 -4.29 26.68 21.70
N GLY A 343 -4.09 25.64 22.51
CA GLY A 343 -3.74 25.75 23.94
C GLY A 343 -2.24 25.92 24.23
N GLY A 344 -1.39 26.00 23.20
CA GLY A 344 0.08 26.06 23.33
C GLY A 344 0.74 24.73 23.70
N ASP A 345 0.03 23.62 23.50
CA ASP A 345 0.55 22.26 23.71
C ASP A 345 1.23 21.75 22.44
N PRO A 346 2.50 21.34 22.49
CA PRO A 346 3.18 20.71 21.37
C PRO A 346 2.74 19.24 21.26
N VAL A 347 2.24 18.88 20.09
CA VAL A 347 1.78 17.52 19.80
C VAL A 347 2.41 16.99 18.52
N MET A 348 2.73 15.71 18.52
CA MET A 348 3.07 14.98 17.31
C MET A 348 1.81 14.33 16.76
N LEU A 349 1.45 14.66 15.52
CA LEU A 349 0.35 14.05 14.79
C LEU A 349 0.89 13.02 13.80
N THR A 350 0.40 11.79 13.90
CA THR A 350 0.73 10.69 12.98
C THR A 350 -0.47 10.36 12.10
N PHE A 351 -0.21 10.30 10.79
CA PHE A 351 -1.21 10.09 9.75
C PHE A 351 -1.03 8.71 9.09
N PHE A 352 -2.11 7.94 9.13
CA PHE A 352 -2.27 6.65 8.43
C PHE A 352 -1.18 5.61 8.72
N GLY A 353 -0.83 4.78 7.72
CA GLY A 353 0.10 3.65 7.83
C GLY A 353 -0.59 2.29 7.73
N TYR A 354 0.23 1.25 7.54
CA TYR A 354 -0.21 -0.15 7.51
C TYR A 354 0.09 -0.84 8.84
N SER A 355 -0.88 -1.59 9.34
CA SER A 355 -0.76 -2.47 10.51
C SER A 355 -1.05 -3.92 10.09
N PRO A 356 -0.18 -4.89 10.40
CA PRO A 356 -0.45 -6.30 10.08
C PRO A 356 -1.70 -6.87 10.77
N ILE A 357 -2.17 -6.21 11.85
CA ILE A 357 -3.37 -6.60 12.61
C ILE A 357 -4.62 -5.86 12.13
N TYR A 358 -4.49 -4.56 11.87
CA TYR A 358 -5.60 -3.65 11.61
C TYR A 358 -5.67 -3.15 10.15
N SER A 359 -4.78 -3.65 9.28
CA SER A 359 -4.63 -3.23 7.88
C SER A 359 -4.32 -1.73 7.76
N TYR A 360 -4.78 -1.07 6.70
CA TYR A 360 -4.58 0.35 6.44
C TYR A 360 -5.33 1.21 7.47
N ILE A 361 -4.58 1.91 8.32
CA ILE A 361 -5.12 2.78 9.37
C ILE A 361 -5.61 4.09 8.75
N ASN A 362 -6.88 4.42 8.98
CA ASN A 362 -7.50 5.68 8.53
C ASN A 362 -7.66 6.73 9.64
N LYS A 363 -7.01 6.51 10.78
CA LYS A 363 -7.07 7.36 11.98
C LYS A 363 -5.86 8.29 12.06
N VAL A 364 -6.06 9.43 12.75
CA VAL A 364 -4.97 10.34 13.15
C VAL A 364 -4.64 10.03 14.60
N GLN A 365 -3.37 9.76 14.90
CA GLN A 365 -2.88 9.50 16.25
C GLN A 365 -2.17 10.75 16.76
N GLU A 366 -2.49 11.20 17.97
CA GLU A 366 -1.93 12.40 18.58
C GLU A 366 -1.14 12.00 19.83
N TYR A 367 0.13 12.36 19.85
CA TYR A 367 1.01 12.23 21.00
C TYR A 367 1.30 13.61 21.58
N ASN A 368 0.87 13.85 22.81
CA ASN A 368 1.20 15.08 23.52
C ASN A 368 2.60 14.95 24.13
N ILE A 369 3.53 15.78 23.66
CA ILE A 369 4.95 15.73 24.03
C ILE A 369 5.13 16.15 25.50
N ARG A 370 4.31 17.08 25.98
CA ARG A 370 4.39 17.62 27.34
C ARG A 370 3.87 16.62 28.39
N THR A 371 2.75 15.95 28.09
CA THR A 371 2.11 15.01 29.02
C THR A 371 2.53 13.56 28.81
N ASN A 372 3.27 13.26 27.73
CA ASN A 372 3.69 11.90 27.34
C ASN A 372 2.49 10.93 27.26
N SER A 373 1.47 11.31 26.50
CA SER A 373 0.21 10.56 26.36
C SER A 373 -0.25 10.46 24.92
N TRP A 374 -0.75 9.28 24.53
CA TRP A 374 -1.37 9.06 23.23
C TRP A 374 -2.88 9.17 23.28
N GLN A 375 -3.47 9.64 22.18
CA GLN A 375 -4.89 9.52 21.91
C GLN A 375 -5.15 9.34 20.41
N VAL A 376 -6.27 8.68 20.09
CA VAL A 376 -6.76 8.60 18.71
C VAL A 376 -7.73 9.75 18.50
N VAL A 377 -7.43 10.61 17.53
CA VAL A 377 -8.29 11.76 17.22
C VAL A 377 -9.55 11.28 16.51
N SER A 378 -10.70 11.80 16.93
CA SER A 378 -11.96 11.67 16.22
C SER A 378 -12.15 12.88 15.31
N PRO A 379 -11.68 12.85 14.06
CA PRO A 379 -11.74 14.03 13.20
C PRO A 379 -13.18 14.33 12.78
N GLY A 380 -13.45 15.63 12.60
CA GLY A 380 -14.63 16.13 11.92
C GLY A 380 -14.40 16.29 10.42
N GLY A 381 -15.41 16.76 9.70
CA GLY A 381 -15.32 16.99 8.26
C GLY A 381 -15.40 15.70 7.44
N ALA A 382 -14.62 15.64 6.36
CA ALA A 382 -14.65 14.54 5.42
C ALA A 382 -14.10 13.24 6.02
N VAL A 383 -14.74 12.12 5.72
CA VAL A 383 -14.19 10.83 6.10
C VAL A 383 -13.03 10.53 5.15
N VAL A 384 -11.89 10.05 5.65
CA VAL A 384 -10.68 9.68 4.85
C VAL A 384 -10.41 8.19 4.77
N GLN A 385 -9.75 7.77 3.68
CA GLN A 385 -9.20 6.43 3.53
C GLN A 385 -7.71 6.46 3.90
N GLY A 386 -7.32 5.56 4.80
CA GLY A 386 -5.93 5.34 5.17
C GLY A 386 -5.11 4.75 4.04
N GLY A 387 -3.80 4.95 4.08
CA GLY A 387 -2.88 4.42 3.09
C GLY A 387 -1.47 4.22 3.62
N TYR A 388 -0.67 3.50 2.84
CA TYR A 388 0.75 3.22 3.08
C TYR A 388 1.63 3.99 2.09
N GLY A 389 2.79 4.49 2.56
CA GLY A 389 3.80 5.11 1.68
C GLY A 389 3.32 6.39 1.01
N HIS A 390 2.42 7.13 1.66
CA HIS A 390 2.07 8.49 1.26
C HIS A 390 3.16 9.47 1.73
N SER A 391 3.18 10.67 1.16
CA SER A 391 3.99 11.77 1.69
C SER A 391 3.07 12.84 2.28
N SER A 392 3.59 13.62 3.22
CA SER A 392 2.85 14.73 3.77
C SER A 392 3.75 15.89 4.18
N VAL A 393 3.21 17.09 4.13
CA VAL A 393 3.88 18.32 4.54
C VAL A 393 2.97 19.13 5.46
N TYR A 394 3.55 19.73 6.49
CA TYR A 394 2.86 20.67 7.37
C TYR A 394 3.18 22.09 6.92
N ASP A 395 2.11 22.86 6.67
CA ASP A 395 2.19 24.29 6.43
C ASP A 395 1.75 25.03 7.69
N GLU A 396 2.72 25.55 8.43
CA GLU A 396 2.50 26.28 9.70
C GLU A 396 1.60 27.51 9.50
N ALA A 397 1.80 28.20 8.37
CA ALA A 397 1.11 29.42 8.02
C ALA A 397 -0.42 29.25 7.85
N SER A 398 -0.86 28.16 7.21
CA SER A 398 -2.28 27.80 7.13
C SER A 398 -2.76 26.89 8.27
N GLY A 399 -1.85 26.39 9.12
CA GLY A 399 -2.16 25.42 10.16
C GLY A 399 -2.71 24.09 9.59
N CYS A 400 -2.33 23.73 8.37
CA CYS A 400 -2.83 22.54 7.66
C CYS A 400 -1.73 21.54 7.33
N VAL A 401 -2.07 20.25 7.38
CA VAL A 401 -1.25 19.16 6.84
C VAL A 401 -1.81 18.71 5.50
N PHE A 402 -0.97 18.65 4.47
CA PHE A 402 -1.31 18.14 3.15
C PHE A 402 -0.76 16.73 2.99
N VAL A 403 -1.59 15.77 2.56
CA VAL A 403 -1.23 14.36 2.42
C VAL A 403 -1.49 13.91 0.99
N HIS A 404 -0.46 13.43 0.28
CA HIS A 404 -0.56 13.05 -1.13
C HIS A 404 -0.22 11.58 -1.38
N GLY A 405 -1.03 10.97 -2.25
CA GLY A 405 -0.79 9.65 -2.83
C GLY A 405 -0.83 8.49 -1.82
N GLY A 406 -0.02 7.47 -2.09
CA GLY A 406 0.10 6.24 -1.31
C GLY A 406 -0.62 5.04 -1.94
N TYR A 407 -0.54 3.92 -1.25
CA TYR A 407 -1.22 2.66 -1.57
C TYR A 407 -2.40 2.47 -0.61
N LYS A 408 -3.61 2.27 -1.13
CA LYS A 408 -4.85 2.22 -0.33
C LYS A 408 -5.66 0.96 -0.60
N ALA A 409 -6.47 0.57 0.39
CA ALA A 409 -7.55 -0.39 0.21
C ALA A 409 -8.73 0.31 -0.48
N LEU A 410 -9.08 -0.18 -1.65
CA LEU A 410 -10.30 0.15 -2.40
C LEU A 410 -11.35 -0.92 -2.03
N GLY A 411 -12.65 -0.62 -2.15
CA GLY A 411 -13.71 -1.59 -1.80
C GLY A 411 -13.54 -2.95 -2.49
N SER A 412 -14.22 -3.99 -1.97
CA SER A 412 -14.21 -5.35 -2.52
C SER A 412 -12.84 -6.01 -2.65
N ASN A 413 -11.98 -5.89 -1.62
CA ASN A 413 -10.61 -6.44 -1.60
C ASN A 413 -9.71 -5.98 -2.76
N LYS A 414 -10.02 -4.82 -3.36
CA LYS A 414 -9.14 -4.20 -4.35
C LYS A 414 -8.15 -3.31 -3.64
N TYR A 415 -6.92 -3.27 -4.11
CA TYR A 415 -5.91 -2.38 -3.57
C TYR A 415 -5.21 -1.71 -4.73
N GLY A 416 -4.76 -0.48 -4.52
CA GLY A 416 -4.14 0.25 -5.60
C GLY A 416 -3.49 1.54 -5.17
N LEU A 417 -2.70 2.06 -6.11
CA LEU A 417 -2.13 3.39 -6.02
C LEU A 417 -3.22 4.45 -6.19
N VAL A 418 -3.05 5.55 -5.48
CA VAL A 418 -3.89 6.73 -5.63
C VAL A 418 -3.04 7.98 -5.84
N ASP A 419 -3.64 9.00 -6.45
CA ASP A 419 -3.11 10.35 -6.68
C ASP A 419 -3.86 11.42 -5.85
N HIS A 420 -4.69 10.98 -4.90
CA HIS A 420 -5.48 11.88 -4.06
C HIS A 420 -4.59 12.82 -3.24
N MET A 421 -5.07 14.05 -3.07
CA MET A 421 -4.55 15.03 -2.10
C MET A 421 -5.60 15.25 -1.00
N TYR A 422 -5.19 15.14 0.26
CA TYR A 422 -6.00 15.46 1.43
C TYR A 422 -5.44 16.67 2.17
N ARG A 423 -6.33 17.46 2.78
CA ARG A 423 -5.96 18.57 3.67
C ARG A 423 -6.56 18.35 5.05
N TYR A 424 -5.72 18.38 6.09
CA TYR A 424 -6.13 18.27 7.48
C TYR A 424 -5.88 19.58 8.21
N HIS A 425 -6.92 20.20 8.75
CA HIS A 425 -6.77 21.42 9.54
C HIS A 425 -6.53 21.07 11.01
N VAL A 426 -5.36 21.46 11.54
CA VAL A 426 -4.89 21.03 12.86
C VAL A 426 -5.80 21.55 13.99
N HIS A 427 -6.10 22.85 13.99
CA HIS A 427 -6.87 23.47 15.08
C HIS A 427 -8.30 22.96 15.22
N THR A 428 -9.01 22.81 14.10
CA THR A 428 -10.40 22.33 14.08
C THR A 428 -10.49 20.80 14.09
N LYS A 429 -9.36 20.09 13.91
CA LYS A 429 -9.28 18.64 13.77
C LYS A 429 -10.20 18.12 12.67
N THR A 430 -10.27 18.84 11.56
CA THR A 430 -11.17 18.50 10.44
C THR A 430 -10.38 18.08 9.21
N TRP A 431 -10.85 17.00 8.60
CA TRP A 431 -10.43 16.63 7.26
C TRP A 431 -11.25 17.39 6.23
N LEU A 432 -10.56 17.87 5.21
CA LEU A 432 -11.14 18.38 3.99
C LEU A 432 -10.74 17.41 2.89
N GLN A 433 -11.73 16.66 2.41
CA GLN A 433 -11.66 15.72 1.31
C GLN A 433 -13.01 15.78 0.58
N LYS A 434 -13.01 15.56 -0.74
CA LYS A 434 -14.22 15.21 -1.49
C LYS A 434 -14.24 13.73 -1.92
N PRO A 435 -15.43 13.09 -2.09
CA PRO A 435 -15.55 11.66 -2.38
C PRO A 435 -15.09 11.19 -3.77
N LEU A 436 -14.96 9.86 -3.86
CA LEU A 436 -14.33 8.98 -4.86
C LEU A 436 -15.04 8.86 -6.22
N GLN A 437 -14.25 8.47 -7.25
CA GLN A 437 -14.66 7.95 -8.56
C GLN A 437 -14.50 6.40 -8.67
N GLU A 438 -15.50 5.65 -9.14
CA GLU A 438 -15.50 4.38 -9.89
C GLU A 438 -15.95 4.61 -11.36
N GLY A 439 -14.96 4.62 -12.25
CA GLY A 439 -15.06 3.78 -13.43
C GLY A 439 -15.50 4.44 -14.74
N LYS A 440 -14.51 4.95 -15.49
CA LYS A 440 -14.52 4.88 -16.96
C LYS A 440 -14.37 3.43 -17.42
N LEU A 441 -15.42 2.87 -18.02
CA LEU A 441 -15.35 1.63 -18.79
C LEU A 441 -14.75 1.91 -20.18
N LEU A 442 -13.54 1.42 -20.44
CA LEU A 442 -12.99 1.29 -21.80
C LEU A 442 -13.56 0.01 -22.43
N ILE A 443 -14.49 0.14 -23.37
CA ILE A 443 -14.95 -1.00 -24.18
C ILE A 443 -13.96 -1.19 -25.34
N ARG A 444 -13.09 -2.21 -25.26
CA ARG A 444 -12.40 -2.77 -26.44
C ARG A 444 -13.31 -3.80 -27.08
N VAL A 445 -13.88 -3.48 -28.24
CA VAL A 445 -14.51 -4.49 -29.11
C VAL A 445 -13.39 -5.16 -29.90
N GLY A 446 -12.91 -6.30 -29.42
CA GLY A 446 -12.03 -7.19 -30.17
C GLY A 446 -12.83 -7.93 -31.24
N GLY A 447 -12.97 -7.33 -32.42
CA GLY A 447 -13.39 -8.01 -33.63
C GLY A 447 -12.20 -8.12 -34.59
N ASN A 448 -11.85 -9.34 -35.00
CA ASN A 448 -10.88 -9.59 -36.07
C ASN A 448 -11.32 -8.88 -37.36
N PHE A 449 -10.80 -7.69 -37.63
CA PHE A 449 -10.78 -7.11 -38.96
C PHE A 449 -9.35 -6.66 -39.26
N LYS A 450 -8.69 -7.43 -40.14
CA LYS A 450 -7.52 -6.98 -40.87
C LYS A 450 -8.00 -5.87 -41.81
N ASP A 451 -7.56 -4.64 -41.58
CA ASP A 451 -7.06 -3.70 -42.59
C ASP A 451 -6.80 -2.33 -41.95
N ALA A 452 -5.66 -1.73 -42.30
CA ALA A 452 -5.13 -0.52 -41.71
C ALA A 452 -5.81 0.75 -42.26
N VAL A 453 -6.35 1.62 -41.38
CA VAL A 453 -6.60 3.04 -41.69
C VAL A 453 -6.38 3.91 -40.44
N SER A 454 -5.67 5.03 -40.65
CA SER A 454 -5.37 6.17 -39.78
C SER A 454 -6.39 6.52 -38.67
N TRP A 455 -5.90 6.74 -37.45
CA TRP A 455 -6.65 7.26 -36.31
C TRP A 455 -6.66 8.80 -36.28
N THR A 456 -7.83 9.41 -36.49
CA THR A 456 -8.09 10.81 -36.09
C THR A 456 -9.07 10.82 -34.92
N GLN A 457 -8.71 11.52 -33.84
CA GLN A 457 -9.59 11.80 -32.69
C GLN A 457 -10.87 12.50 -33.16
N ALA A 458 -12.02 11.89 -32.87
CA ALA A 458 -13.30 12.58 -32.87
C ALA A 458 -13.89 12.50 -31.46
N VAL A 459 -14.01 13.65 -30.81
CA VAL A 459 -14.80 13.84 -29.59
C VAL A 459 -16.22 14.16 -30.04
N LEU A 460 -17.21 13.31 -29.70
CA LEU A 460 -18.61 13.63 -29.91
C LEU A 460 -19.26 14.12 -28.60
N PRO A 461 -20.06 15.20 -28.60
CA PRO A 461 -20.78 15.70 -27.43
C PRO A 461 -21.92 14.79 -26.96
N LEU A 462 -22.32 14.97 -25.69
CA LEU A 462 -23.34 14.21 -24.94
C LEU A 462 -24.75 14.24 -25.57
N ASP A 463 -24.97 15.13 -26.53
CA ASP A 463 -26.26 15.40 -27.17
C ASP A 463 -26.67 14.29 -28.15
N VAL A 464 -25.75 13.40 -28.53
CA VAL A 464 -25.98 12.26 -29.43
C VAL A 464 -26.47 11.00 -28.68
N LEU A 465 -26.39 10.97 -27.35
CA LEU A 465 -26.77 9.82 -26.52
C LEU A 465 -28.27 9.74 -26.18
N ILE A 466 -29.06 10.76 -26.51
CA ILE A 466 -30.50 10.81 -26.21
C ILE A 466 -31.36 10.11 -27.30
N GLY A 467 -30.74 9.51 -28.33
CA GLY A 467 -31.43 8.81 -29.42
C GLY A 467 -31.54 7.28 -29.31
N TRP A 468 -30.98 6.64 -28.28
CA TRP A 468 -30.76 5.18 -28.28
C TRP A 468 -31.98 4.33 -27.86
N GLU A 469 -32.99 4.93 -27.23
CA GLU A 469 -34.18 4.19 -26.76
C GLU A 469 -35.08 3.69 -27.90
N LEU A 470 -35.06 4.35 -29.06
CA LEU A 470 -35.89 3.98 -30.21
C LEU A 470 -35.30 2.81 -31.03
N ILE A 471 -33.99 2.61 -31.01
CA ILE A 471 -33.30 1.54 -31.78
C ILE A 471 -33.37 0.20 -31.03
N LEU A 472 -33.40 0.24 -29.69
CA LEU A 472 -33.43 -0.96 -28.85
C LEU A 472 -34.81 -1.66 -28.88
N CYS A 473 -35.89 -0.89 -29.02
CA CYS A 473 -37.25 -1.43 -29.16
C CYS A 473 -37.44 -2.22 -30.48
N ASP A 474 -36.80 -1.79 -31.57
CA ASP A 474 -36.88 -2.50 -32.86
C ASP A 474 -36.04 -3.79 -32.88
N LEU A 475 -34.93 -3.84 -32.13
CA LEU A 475 -34.09 -5.04 -32.02
C LEU A 475 -34.69 -6.11 -31.08
N LEU A 476 -35.37 -5.71 -30.01
CA LEU A 476 -35.98 -6.62 -29.03
C LEU A 476 -37.20 -7.39 -29.58
N ASN A 477 -37.81 -6.93 -30.67
CA ASN A 477 -38.93 -7.61 -31.34
C ASN A 477 -38.48 -8.71 -32.33
N GLN A 478 -37.18 -8.82 -32.65
CA GLN A 478 -36.72 -9.72 -33.71
C GLN A 478 -36.02 -11.02 -33.23
N ARG A 479 -35.63 -11.16 -31.96
CA ARG A 479 -34.98 -12.40 -31.44
C ARG A 479 -35.33 -12.75 -29.98
N PRO A 480 -36.22 -13.72 -29.73
CA PRO A 480 -36.67 -14.08 -28.38
C PRO A 480 -35.65 -14.87 -27.54
N GLN A 481 -34.66 -15.52 -28.16
CA GLN A 481 -33.75 -16.46 -27.47
C GLN A 481 -32.56 -15.80 -26.76
N GLU A 482 -32.26 -14.53 -27.00
CA GLU A 482 -31.13 -13.81 -26.39
C GLU A 482 -31.56 -12.85 -25.26
N LYS A 483 -32.86 -12.83 -24.93
CA LYS A 483 -33.49 -11.90 -23.99
C LYS A 483 -32.93 -12.02 -22.56
N ASP A 484 -32.64 -13.24 -22.11
CA ASP A 484 -32.06 -13.50 -20.78
C ASP A 484 -30.57 -13.15 -20.68
N ALA A 485 -29.83 -13.13 -21.80
CA ALA A 485 -28.44 -12.70 -21.84
C ALA A 485 -28.33 -11.17 -21.85
N LEU A 486 -29.24 -10.49 -22.58
CA LEU A 486 -29.31 -9.03 -22.62
C LEU A 486 -29.84 -8.43 -21.31
N LEU A 487 -30.81 -9.08 -20.66
CA LEU A 487 -31.32 -8.65 -19.34
C LEU A 487 -30.27 -8.83 -18.24
N ARG A 488 -29.42 -9.88 -18.28
CA ARG A 488 -28.26 -10.01 -17.37
C ARG A 488 -27.15 -9.00 -17.65
N LEU A 489 -27.06 -8.50 -18.88
CA LEU A 489 -26.15 -7.40 -19.24
C LEU A 489 -26.69 -6.07 -18.71
N LEU A 490 -28.01 -5.86 -18.75
CA LEU A 490 -28.70 -4.69 -18.21
C LEU A 490 -28.69 -4.66 -16.67
N ASP A 491 -28.93 -5.79 -15.99
CA ASP A 491 -28.80 -5.92 -14.52
C ASP A 491 -27.34 -5.69 -14.05
N ARG A 492 -26.35 -6.03 -14.89
CA ARG A 492 -24.92 -5.71 -14.63
C ARG A 492 -24.57 -4.26 -14.98
N LEU A 493 -25.34 -3.59 -15.82
CA LEU A 493 -25.16 -2.17 -16.17
C LEU A 493 -25.85 -1.25 -15.16
N GLU A 494 -26.99 -1.64 -14.58
CA GLU A 494 -27.63 -0.92 -13.45
C GLU A 494 -26.89 -1.10 -12.11
N ALA A 495 -25.99 -2.08 -12.01
CA ALA A 495 -25.11 -2.28 -10.86
C ALA A 495 -23.70 -1.65 -11.02
N MET A 496 -23.44 -0.89 -12.08
CA MET A 496 -22.11 -0.31 -12.37
C MET A 496 -22.15 1.15 -12.87
N VAL A 497 -23.09 1.95 -12.36
CA VAL A 497 -23.11 3.41 -12.57
C VAL A 497 -23.29 4.10 -11.23
N ASP A 498 -22.24 4.11 -10.41
CA ASP A 498 -22.03 5.19 -9.45
C ASP A 498 -20.62 5.09 -8.88
N GLN A 499 -19.69 5.87 -9.44
CA GLN A 499 -18.82 6.76 -8.68
C GLN A 499 -17.99 7.51 -9.74
N GLU A 500 -18.04 8.82 -9.84
CA GLU A 500 -17.03 9.61 -10.58
C GLU A 500 -17.26 11.08 -10.12
N ARG A 501 -16.46 11.69 -9.22
CA ARG A 501 -15.71 12.98 -9.43
C ARG A 501 -15.14 13.75 -8.17
N TRP A 502 -13.79 13.86 -8.11
CA TRP A 502 -12.81 14.93 -7.69
C TRP A 502 -13.19 16.16 -6.82
N ILE A 503 -12.36 16.49 -5.77
CA ILE A 503 -11.81 17.81 -5.21
C ILE A 503 -10.80 17.44 -4.07
N LEU A 504 -9.57 17.94 -3.88
CA LEU A 504 -8.64 18.88 -4.53
C LEU A 504 -8.25 18.41 -5.94
N ALA A 505 -7.51 19.21 -6.72
CA ALA A 505 -6.97 18.67 -7.98
C ALA A 505 -6.15 17.41 -7.64
N GLU A 506 -6.44 16.24 -8.25
CA GLU A 506 -5.52 15.11 -8.14
C GLU A 506 -4.35 15.39 -9.09
N SER A 507 -3.20 14.79 -8.79
CA SER A 507 -2.02 15.02 -9.61
C SER A 507 -2.15 14.39 -11.00
N GLY A 508 -3.12 13.50 -11.22
CA GLY A 508 -3.24 12.68 -12.42
C GLY A 508 -2.14 11.61 -12.50
N SER A 509 -1.43 11.36 -11.40
CA SER A 509 -0.27 10.48 -11.35
C SER A 509 -0.13 9.75 -10.01
N ALA A 510 -0.79 8.60 -9.93
CA ALA A 510 -0.84 7.78 -8.72
C ALA A 510 0.54 7.21 -8.37
N ARG A 511 0.90 7.28 -7.07
CA ARG A 511 2.24 6.88 -6.61
C ARG A 511 2.33 6.64 -5.11
N TYR A 512 3.27 5.78 -4.70
CA TYR A 512 3.64 5.57 -3.31
C TYR A 512 5.17 5.56 -3.11
N LEU A 513 5.61 5.70 -1.86
CA LEU A 513 7.00 5.85 -1.45
C LEU A 513 7.72 6.98 -2.23
N HIS A 514 6.99 8.06 -2.52
CA HIS A 514 7.54 9.31 -3.04
C HIS A 514 7.83 10.25 -1.86
N SER A 515 8.64 11.28 -2.10
CA SER A 515 8.87 12.34 -1.12
C SER A 515 8.12 13.62 -1.50
N ALA A 516 7.76 14.40 -0.50
CA ALA A 516 7.22 15.74 -0.68
C ALA A 516 7.96 16.74 0.20
N ALA A 517 8.10 17.96 -0.31
CA ALA A 517 8.75 19.08 0.37
C ALA A 517 7.92 20.35 0.16
N LEU A 518 7.70 21.12 1.23
CA LEU A 518 7.04 22.43 1.14
C LEU A 518 8.08 23.52 0.92
N LEU A 519 7.97 24.23 -0.19
CA LEU A 519 8.91 25.30 -0.55
C LEU A 519 8.15 26.45 -1.24
N SER A 520 8.26 27.66 -0.70
CA SER A 520 7.67 28.89 -1.27
C SER A 520 6.20 28.76 -1.68
N GLY A 521 5.36 28.27 -0.76
CA GLY A 521 3.92 28.12 -0.99
C GLY A 521 3.50 26.97 -1.92
N THR A 522 4.46 26.13 -2.31
CA THR A 522 4.26 25.01 -3.25
C THR A 522 4.70 23.70 -2.61
N VAL A 523 3.90 22.64 -2.75
CA VAL A 523 4.32 21.28 -2.38
C VAL A 523 4.98 20.64 -3.59
N LEU A 524 6.29 20.38 -3.48
CA LEU A 524 7.09 19.71 -4.49
C LEU A 524 7.08 18.21 -4.23
N VAL A 525 6.74 17.40 -5.23
CA VAL A 525 6.66 15.93 -5.14
C VAL A 525 7.63 15.32 -6.15
N PHE A 526 8.54 14.46 -5.68
CA PHE A 526 9.54 13.81 -6.53
C PHE A 526 9.46 12.29 -6.47
N GLY A 527 9.58 11.66 -7.64
CA GLY A 527 9.73 10.23 -7.82
C GLY A 527 8.61 9.39 -7.22
N GLY A 528 8.94 8.19 -6.74
CA GLY A 528 7.97 7.21 -6.25
C GLY A 528 7.75 6.05 -7.22
N ASN A 529 7.02 5.05 -6.76
CA ASN A 529 6.58 3.93 -7.57
C ASN A 529 5.18 4.23 -8.12
N THR A 530 5.06 4.22 -9.45
CA THR A 530 3.87 4.62 -10.22
C THR A 530 3.19 3.43 -10.89
N HIS A 531 3.65 2.20 -10.64
CA HIS A 531 3.09 1.00 -11.27
C HIS A 531 1.77 0.61 -10.61
N ASN A 532 0.67 0.65 -11.37
CA ASN A 532 -0.62 0.17 -10.95
C ASN A 532 -0.78 -1.26 -11.48
N ASP A 533 -0.86 -2.25 -10.59
CA ASP A 533 -0.82 -3.72 -10.80
C ASP A 533 -1.93 -4.28 -11.72
N THR A 534 -2.11 -3.68 -12.89
CA THR A 534 -3.14 -3.98 -13.88
C THR A 534 -2.47 -4.46 -15.16
N SER A 535 -3.09 -5.44 -15.82
CA SER A 535 -2.63 -6.08 -17.07
C SER A 535 -2.52 -5.15 -18.30
N GLN A 536 -2.72 -3.83 -18.13
CA GLN A 536 -2.64 -2.83 -19.19
C GLN A 536 -1.33 -2.02 -19.18
N SER A 537 -0.50 -2.12 -18.13
CA SER A 537 0.79 -1.42 -18.03
C SER A 537 1.96 -2.20 -18.63
N ASN A 538 1.79 -2.72 -19.85
CA ASN A 538 2.88 -3.37 -20.60
C ASN A 538 4.09 -2.42 -20.72
N GLY A 539 5.16 -2.70 -19.97
CA GLY A 539 6.43 -1.98 -20.07
C GLY A 539 6.51 -0.62 -19.34
N ALA A 540 5.80 -0.42 -18.23
CA ALA A 540 6.04 0.75 -17.38
C ALA A 540 7.24 0.53 -16.43
N LYS A 541 8.08 1.56 -16.20
CA LYS A 541 9.10 1.52 -15.14
C LYS A 541 8.40 1.44 -13.76
N CYS A 542 8.89 0.60 -12.87
CA CYS A 542 8.39 0.54 -11.49
C CYS A 542 8.64 1.84 -10.71
N PHE A 543 9.64 2.61 -11.11
CA PHE A 543 10.12 3.78 -10.42
C PHE A 543 10.18 4.97 -11.37
N SER A 544 9.96 6.16 -10.83
CA SER A 544 9.86 7.40 -11.60
C SER A 544 10.80 8.48 -11.07
N ALA A 545 11.19 9.41 -11.94
CA ALA A 545 11.82 10.70 -11.65
C ALA A 545 10.88 11.87 -12.01
N ASP A 546 9.58 11.59 -12.18
CA ASP A 546 8.59 12.63 -12.39
C ASP A 546 8.60 13.60 -11.21
N PHE A 547 8.48 14.87 -11.57
CA PHE A 547 8.56 15.98 -10.63
C PHE A 547 7.30 16.82 -10.77
N LEU A 548 6.59 17.03 -9.66
CA LEU A 548 5.28 17.67 -9.64
C LEU A 548 5.31 18.82 -8.63
N ALA A 549 4.54 19.86 -8.91
CA ALA A 549 4.31 20.98 -8.01
C ALA A 549 2.82 21.16 -7.77
N TYR A 550 2.41 21.17 -6.50
CA TYR A 550 1.07 21.55 -6.09
C TYR A 550 1.07 22.94 -5.49
N ASP A 551 0.34 23.83 -6.14
CA ASP A 551 0.15 25.20 -5.68
C ASP A 551 -0.93 25.28 -4.62
N ILE A 552 -0.54 25.59 -3.38
CA ILE A 552 -1.47 25.65 -2.25
C ILE A 552 -2.46 26.80 -2.42
N ALA A 553 -2.00 27.96 -2.90
CA ALA A 553 -2.83 29.15 -3.02
C ALA A 553 -3.93 28.96 -4.07
N CYS A 554 -3.62 28.30 -5.18
CA CYS A 554 -4.54 28.15 -6.31
C CYS A 554 -5.15 26.75 -6.49
N ASP A 555 -4.85 25.79 -5.60
CA ASP A 555 -5.31 24.40 -5.67
C ASP A 555 -5.05 23.78 -7.06
N LYS A 556 -3.80 23.86 -7.53
CA LYS A 556 -3.43 23.48 -8.89
C LYS A 556 -2.15 22.66 -8.96
N TRP A 557 -2.20 21.53 -9.64
CA TRP A 557 -1.02 20.76 -10.01
C TRP A 557 -0.37 21.25 -11.30
N THR A 558 0.96 21.19 -11.33
CA THR A 558 1.77 21.37 -12.53
C THR A 558 2.87 20.32 -12.58
N VAL A 559 3.05 19.69 -13.75
CA VAL A 559 4.20 18.81 -13.99
C VAL A 559 5.42 19.67 -14.26
N LEU A 560 6.48 19.47 -13.49
CA LEU A 560 7.76 20.15 -13.66
C LEU A 560 8.67 19.37 -14.62
N PRO A 561 9.64 20.05 -15.25
CA PRO A 561 10.67 19.38 -16.03
C PRO A 561 11.43 18.34 -15.19
N ARG A 562 11.68 17.17 -15.77
CA ARG A 562 12.53 16.13 -15.15
C ARG A 562 13.96 16.67 -14.92
N PRO A 563 14.69 16.15 -13.92
CA PRO A 563 16.07 16.57 -13.69
C PRO A 563 16.96 16.37 -14.93
N GLY A 564 17.56 17.46 -15.42
CA GLY A 564 18.49 17.45 -16.55
C GLY A 564 19.90 16.98 -16.19
N LEU A 565 20.00 15.90 -15.41
CA LEU A 565 21.27 15.36 -14.89
C LEU A 565 21.85 14.29 -15.84
N HIS A 566 23.15 14.01 -15.70
CA HIS A 566 23.90 13.12 -16.59
C HIS A 566 23.70 11.61 -16.31
N ARG A 567 22.83 11.25 -15.35
CA ARG A 567 22.50 9.87 -14.97
C ARG A 567 20.98 9.73 -14.80
N ASP A 568 20.48 8.51 -14.93
CA ASP A 568 19.10 8.21 -14.53
C ASP A 568 18.95 8.36 -13.01
N VAL A 569 17.94 9.09 -12.57
CA VAL A 569 17.65 9.40 -11.18
C VAL A 569 16.27 8.89 -10.73
N ASN A 570 15.62 8.04 -11.52
CA ASN A 570 14.33 7.43 -11.15
C ASN A 570 14.47 6.63 -9.85
N ARG A 571 13.56 6.80 -8.89
CA ARG A 571 13.66 6.16 -7.56
C ARG A 571 12.38 6.23 -6.74
N PHE A 572 12.24 5.33 -5.76
CA PHE A 572 11.26 5.43 -4.67
C PHE A 572 11.87 5.09 -3.31
N GLY A 573 11.16 5.38 -2.23
CA GLY A 573 11.63 5.18 -0.84
C GLY A 573 12.75 6.12 -0.43
N HIS A 574 12.86 7.29 -1.06
CA HIS A 574 13.85 8.32 -0.71
C HIS A 574 13.23 9.37 0.22
N SER A 575 14.06 10.10 0.95
CA SER A 575 13.63 11.27 1.72
C SER A 575 13.91 12.57 0.97
N ALA A 576 13.08 13.59 1.21
CA ALA A 576 13.36 14.96 0.81
C ALA A 576 13.28 15.91 2.00
N VAL A 577 14.17 16.89 2.02
CA VAL A 577 14.22 17.94 3.03
C VAL A 577 14.45 19.28 2.35
N VAL A 578 14.10 20.37 3.04
CA VAL A 578 14.33 21.73 2.55
C VAL A 578 15.38 22.41 3.43
N SER A 579 16.36 23.05 2.80
CA SER A 579 17.33 23.90 3.49
C SER A 579 17.81 25.01 2.56
N ASN A 580 17.97 26.22 3.11
CA ASN A 580 18.47 27.39 2.39
C ASN A 580 17.77 27.65 1.03
N GLY A 581 16.45 27.45 0.98
CA GLY A 581 15.65 27.68 -0.24
C GLY A 581 15.78 26.60 -1.31
N SER A 582 16.47 25.49 -1.04
CA SER A 582 16.62 24.36 -1.95
C SER A 582 16.04 23.08 -1.35
N MET A 583 15.52 22.20 -2.21
CA MET A 583 15.09 20.85 -1.85
C MET A 583 16.24 19.87 -2.07
N TYR A 584 16.56 19.10 -1.04
CA TYR A 584 17.57 18.03 -1.07
C TYR A 584 16.92 16.67 -0.99
N ILE A 585 17.37 15.72 -1.80
CA ILE A 585 16.85 14.36 -1.88
C ILE A 585 17.99 13.39 -1.63
N TYR A 586 17.78 12.41 -0.74
CA TYR A 586 18.78 11.40 -0.43
C TYR A 586 18.25 9.99 -0.57
N GLY A 587 19.09 9.13 -1.14
CA GLY A 587 18.90 7.69 -1.21
C GLY A 587 17.72 7.24 -2.06
N GLY A 588 17.08 6.14 -1.65
CA GLY A 588 16.00 5.47 -2.36
C GLY A 588 16.44 4.19 -3.08
N PHE A 589 15.56 3.69 -3.93
CA PHE A 589 15.69 2.39 -4.59
C PHE A 589 15.31 2.49 -6.08
N SER A 590 16.14 1.89 -6.93
CA SER A 590 15.93 1.77 -8.39
C SER A 590 16.38 0.39 -8.92
N GLY A 591 16.41 -0.60 -8.02
CA GLY A 591 17.02 -1.89 -8.20
C GLY A 591 18.23 -2.07 -7.27
N PRO A 592 19.25 -1.22 -7.39
CA PRO A 592 20.21 -0.97 -6.32
C PRO A 592 19.64 0.01 -5.28
N LEU A 593 20.20 -0.04 -4.07
CA LEU A 593 20.00 1.00 -3.05
C LEU A 593 20.90 2.20 -3.34
N LEU A 594 20.32 3.39 -3.37
CA LEU A 594 20.99 4.62 -3.75
C LEU A 594 21.55 5.35 -2.53
N ASN A 595 22.68 6.03 -2.70
CA ASN A 595 23.39 6.82 -1.70
C ASN A 595 23.77 8.23 -2.18
N ASP A 596 23.26 8.65 -3.34
CA ASP A 596 23.48 9.97 -3.90
C ASP A 596 22.55 11.02 -3.25
N VAL A 597 23.01 12.28 -3.32
CA VAL A 597 22.22 13.46 -2.94
C VAL A 597 21.87 14.21 -4.22
N LEU A 598 20.60 14.59 -4.39
CA LEU A 598 20.14 15.50 -5.45
C LEU A 598 19.74 16.82 -4.80
N ALA A 599 20.03 17.94 -5.45
CA ALA A 599 19.55 19.25 -5.01
C ALA A 599 18.79 19.97 -6.12
N TYR A 600 17.62 20.49 -5.79
CA TYR A 600 16.79 21.33 -6.63
C TYR A 600 16.68 22.72 -6.03
N THR A 601 17.03 23.73 -6.82
CA THR A 601 16.86 25.14 -6.46
C THR A 601 15.79 25.75 -7.36
N PRO A 602 14.66 26.21 -6.80
CA PRO A 602 13.61 26.85 -7.58
C PRO A 602 13.97 28.30 -7.98
N PRO A 603 13.14 28.95 -8.82
CA PRO A 603 13.27 30.38 -9.11
C PRO A 603 13.12 31.22 -7.84
N SER A 604 13.75 32.40 -7.83
CA SER A 604 13.71 33.32 -6.69
C SER A 604 12.68 34.43 -6.94
N CYS A 605 11.67 34.56 -6.07
CA CYS A 605 10.63 35.59 -6.21
C CYS A 605 11.20 37.03 -6.36
N PRO A 606 12.23 37.46 -5.61
CA PRO A 606 12.87 38.75 -5.83
C PRO A 606 13.44 39.00 -7.23
N ALA A 607 13.66 37.97 -8.06
CA ALA A 607 14.10 38.15 -9.44
C ALA A 607 13.02 38.77 -10.35
N PHE A 608 11.74 38.66 -9.98
CA PHE A 608 10.63 39.19 -10.76
C PHE A 608 10.40 40.67 -10.41
N SER A 609 10.78 41.56 -11.33
CA SER A 609 10.83 43.01 -11.11
C SER A 609 9.52 43.76 -11.35
N ASN A 610 8.46 43.09 -11.78
CA ASN A 610 7.17 43.71 -12.04
C ASN A 610 5.99 42.84 -11.57
N PRO A 611 4.81 43.44 -11.29
CA PRO A 611 3.67 42.72 -10.73
C PRO A 611 3.16 41.57 -11.60
N ILE A 612 3.17 41.73 -12.92
CA ILE A 612 2.66 40.72 -13.86
C ILE A 612 3.57 39.49 -13.88
N ALA A 613 4.88 39.71 -14.01
CA ALA A 613 5.87 38.64 -13.96
C ALA A 613 5.89 37.95 -12.60
N CYS A 614 5.72 38.69 -11.50
CA CYS A 614 5.62 38.14 -10.16
C CYS A 614 4.38 37.25 -9.98
N ALA A 615 3.22 37.69 -10.47
CA ALA A 615 1.98 36.90 -10.40
C ALA A 615 2.04 35.64 -11.29
N ALA A 616 2.80 35.70 -12.39
CA ALA A 616 3.07 34.58 -13.29
C ALA A 616 4.27 33.72 -12.86
N ALA A 617 4.93 34.03 -11.74
CA ALA A 617 6.08 33.26 -11.27
C ALA A 617 5.68 31.81 -10.97
N GLY A 618 6.52 30.87 -11.42
CA GLY A 618 6.29 29.43 -11.35
C GLY A 618 6.46 28.75 -12.71
N PRO A 619 6.24 27.42 -12.78
CA PRO A 619 5.83 26.53 -11.70
C PRO A 619 6.96 26.20 -10.70
N GLY A 620 6.61 25.71 -9.50
CA GLY A 620 7.56 25.32 -8.45
C GLY A 620 7.78 26.37 -7.36
N VAL A 621 7.29 27.60 -7.56
CA VAL A 621 7.19 28.65 -6.54
C VAL A 621 5.88 29.41 -6.72
N ARG A 622 5.33 29.94 -5.63
CA ARG A 622 4.24 30.90 -5.66
C ARG A 622 4.75 32.22 -5.11
N CYS A 623 4.66 33.28 -5.91
CA CYS A 623 5.07 34.63 -5.52
C CYS A 623 3.88 35.59 -5.46
N HIS A 624 4.01 36.65 -4.67
CA HIS A 624 3.02 37.71 -4.53
C HIS A 624 3.71 39.09 -4.50
N TRP A 625 3.08 40.07 -5.16
CA TRP A 625 3.60 41.44 -5.26
C TRP A 625 3.15 42.28 -4.06
N VAL A 626 4.10 42.75 -3.25
CA VAL A 626 3.84 43.55 -2.04
C VAL A 626 4.75 44.76 -2.02
N ASN A 627 4.19 45.96 -1.84
CA ASN A 627 4.95 47.20 -1.63
C ASN A 627 6.07 47.45 -2.68
N GLY A 628 5.79 47.15 -3.96
CA GLY A 628 6.75 47.37 -5.04
C GLY A 628 7.85 46.31 -5.16
N ARG A 629 7.72 45.16 -4.48
CA ARG A 629 8.65 44.03 -4.55
C ARG A 629 7.88 42.71 -4.73
N CYS A 630 8.52 41.73 -5.36
CA CYS A 630 8.00 40.38 -5.45
C CYS A 630 8.58 39.51 -4.32
N LEU A 631 7.72 38.88 -3.54
CA LEU A 631 8.09 38.03 -2.41
C LEU A 631 7.46 36.65 -2.57
N ALA A 632 8.03 35.65 -1.90
CA ALA A 632 7.39 34.34 -1.81
C ALA A 632 6.03 34.48 -1.11
N TRP A 633 5.04 33.74 -1.61
CA TRP A 633 3.74 33.70 -0.98
C TRP A 633 3.84 32.86 0.29
N GLU A 634 3.60 33.52 1.40
CA GLU A 634 3.37 32.90 2.69
C GLU A 634 1.91 33.15 3.05
N PRO A 635 1.11 32.11 3.34
CA PRO A 635 -0.23 32.29 3.86
C PRO A 635 -0.16 33.14 5.13
N ARG A 636 -0.93 34.22 5.21
CA ARG A 636 -1.06 34.98 6.46
C ARG A 636 -2.49 34.80 6.98
N SER A 637 -2.56 34.18 8.16
CA SER A 637 -3.74 33.92 9.00
C SER A 637 -4.81 32.98 8.44
N SER A 638 -5.60 32.42 9.36
CA SER A 638 -6.75 31.52 9.14
C SER A 638 -7.92 32.15 8.37
N GLU A 639 -7.77 33.38 7.85
CA GLU A 639 -8.81 34.14 7.14
C GLU A 639 -8.64 34.11 5.61
N GLN A 640 -7.56 33.52 5.08
CA GLN A 640 -7.35 33.41 3.63
C GLN A 640 -8.04 32.17 3.05
N VAL A 641 -9.10 32.41 2.27
CA VAL A 641 -9.85 31.39 1.51
C VAL A 641 -8.94 30.78 0.44
N VAL A 642 -8.88 29.45 0.35
CA VAL A 642 -8.26 28.70 -0.75
C VAL A 642 -9.37 28.17 -1.67
N PRO A 643 -9.34 28.44 -3.00
CA PRO A 643 -8.32 29.20 -3.74
C PRO A 643 -8.32 30.69 -3.40
N ALA A 644 -7.13 31.30 -3.35
CA ALA A 644 -6.95 32.72 -3.05
C ALA A 644 -7.63 33.61 -4.10
N ALA A 645 -8.11 34.79 -3.68
CA ALA A 645 -8.90 35.69 -4.54
C ALA A 645 -8.19 36.15 -5.82
N PHE A 646 -6.85 36.15 -5.82
CA PHE A 646 -6.03 36.51 -6.99
C PHE A 646 -5.86 35.37 -8.00
N CYS A 647 -6.23 34.14 -7.65
CA CYS A 647 -6.15 33.01 -8.56
C CYS A 647 -7.22 33.17 -9.66
N ILE A 648 -6.83 32.88 -10.91
CA ILE A 648 -7.74 32.88 -12.04
C ILE A 648 -8.80 31.81 -11.78
N LYS A 649 -10.04 32.22 -11.50
CA LYS A 649 -11.16 31.30 -11.33
C LYS A 649 -11.39 30.58 -12.67
N PRO A 650 -11.43 29.24 -12.69
CA PRO A 650 -11.94 28.52 -13.85
C PRO A 650 -13.34 29.05 -14.18
N THR A 651 -13.67 29.22 -15.45
CA THR A 651 -15.06 29.42 -15.89
C THR A 651 -15.84 28.14 -15.55
N ASP A 652 -16.52 28.10 -14.41
CA ASP A 652 -17.15 26.87 -13.89
C ASP A 652 -18.54 27.19 -13.31
N ASN A 653 -19.53 26.39 -13.70
CA ASN A 653 -20.93 26.53 -13.35
C ASN A 653 -21.14 26.03 -11.91
N SER A 654 -21.54 26.90 -10.97
CA SER A 654 -21.62 26.59 -9.53
C SER A 654 -22.55 25.41 -9.21
N GLU A 655 -23.58 25.19 -10.03
CA GLU A 655 -24.48 24.03 -9.90
C GLU A 655 -23.76 22.71 -10.16
N GLU A 656 -22.93 22.63 -11.20
CA GLU A 656 -22.21 21.41 -11.54
C GLU A 656 -21.18 21.04 -10.46
N ARG A 657 -20.59 22.03 -9.79
CA ARG A 657 -19.67 21.82 -8.66
C ARG A 657 -20.36 21.22 -7.45
N CYS A 658 -21.59 21.65 -7.14
CA CYS A 658 -22.36 21.16 -6.00
C CYS A 658 -22.97 19.78 -6.26
N PHE A 659 -23.53 19.53 -7.45
CA PHE A 659 -24.12 18.22 -7.78
C PHE A 659 -23.13 17.05 -7.69
N ARG A 660 -21.82 17.33 -7.65
CA ARG A 660 -20.74 16.34 -7.50
C ARG A 660 -20.55 15.80 -6.08
N PHE A 661 -21.28 16.28 -5.07
CA PHE A 661 -21.23 15.73 -3.70
C PHE A 661 -22.46 14.85 -3.43
N SER A 662 -22.21 13.60 -3.00
CA SER A 662 -23.25 12.60 -2.70
C SER A 662 -23.56 12.45 -1.21
N ASP A 663 -22.90 13.22 -0.34
CA ASP A 663 -23.18 13.21 1.09
C ASP A 663 -23.15 14.63 1.69
N CYS A 664 -23.92 14.78 2.78
CA CYS A 664 -24.12 16.06 3.45
C CYS A 664 -22.82 16.67 3.98
N ALA A 665 -21.98 15.88 4.63
CA ALA A 665 -20.77 16.39 5.27
C ALA A 665 -19.79 16.92 4.22
N SER A 666 -19.62 16.18 3.12
CA SER A 666 -18.82 16.62 1.98
C SER A 666 -19.45 17.81 1.25
N CYS A 667 -20.77 17.85 1.07
CA CYS A 667 -21.44 18.98 0.40
C CYS A 667 -21.24 20.32 1.12
N THR A 668 -21.31 20.28 2.45
CA THR A 668 -21.35 21.48 3.29
C THR A 668 -19.98 21.90 3.80
N ALA A 669 -18.99 21.01 3.85
CA ALA A 669 -17.63 21.33 4.27
C ALA A 669 -16.75 21.89 3.14
N ASN A 670 -17.08 21.62 1.87
CA ASN A 670 -16.11 21.74 0.77
C ASN A 670 -16.28 22.96 -0.15
N THR A 671 -17.34 23.78 0.01
CA THR A 671 -17.62 24.91 -0.89
C THR A 671 -18.40 26.01 -0.19
N GLU A 672 -17.91 27.26 -0.23
CA GLU A 672 -18.62 28.46 0.27
C GLU A 672 -19.89 28.84 -0.54
N GLY A 673 -20.53 27.87 -1.19
CA GLY A 673 -21.66 28.11 -2.08
C GLY A 673 -22.47 26.87 -2.43
N CYS A 674 -22.43 25.79 -1.64
CA CYS A 674 -23.33 24.64 -1.80
C CYS A 674 -24.18 24.43 -0.54
N GLN A 675 -25.35 23.82 -0.73
CA GLN A 675 -26.25 23.40 0.34
C GLN A 675 -26.75 21.97 0.07
N TRP A 676 -26.86 21.19 1.14
CA TRP A 676 -27.42 19.85 1.10
C TRP A 676 -28.93 19.89 1.31
N CYS A 677 -29.68 19.39 0.35
CA CYS A 677 -31.14 19.35 0.41
C CYS A 677 -31.65 18.01 0.97
N GLU A 678 -32.85 18.06 1.56
CA GLU A 678 -33.56 16.91 2.15
C GLU A 678 -33.76 15.72 1.18
N ASP A 679 -33.77 15.98 -0.14
CA ASP A 679 -33.84 14.98 -1.22
C ASP A 679 -32.47 14.32 -1.55
N ARG A 680 -31.50 14.43 -0.64
CA ARG A 680 -30.14 13.87 -0.74
C ARG A 680 -29.31 14.42 -1.91
N LYS A 681 -29.56 15.67 -2.30
CA LYS A 681 -28.80 16.34 -3.35
C LYS A 681 -28.01 17.50 -2.77
N CYS A 682 -26.76 17.60 -3.20
CA CYS A 682 -25.99 18.81 -3.00
C CYS A 682 -26.23 19.76 -4.18
N ILE A 683 -26.71 20.96 -3.91
CA ILE A 683 -26.98 21.97 -4.94
C ILE A 683 -26.30 23.29 -4.58
N SER A 684 -26.24 24.21 -5.53
CA SER A 684 -25.74 25.56 -5.25
C SER A 684 -26.58 26.22 -4.14
N ALA A 685 -25.91 26.95 -3.25
CA ALA A 685 -26.55 27.82 -2.26
C ALA A 685 -27.43 28.89 -2.95
N SER A 686 -27.13 29.20 -4.22
CA SER A 686 -27.95 30.07 -5.07
C SER A 686 -29.21 29.39 -5.65
N SER A 687 -29.30 28.05 -5.60
CA SER A 687 -30.42 27.25 -6.12
C SER A 687 -31.37 26.86 -4.99
N ASN A 688 -32.68 26.73 -5.21
CA ASN A 688 -33.64 26.44 -4.14
C ASN A 688 -33.80 24.93 -3.90
N CYS A 689 -33.69 24.46 -2.65
CA CYS A 689 -34.07 23.09 -2.26
C CYS A 689 -35.58 22.90 -2.41
N THR A 690 -36.03 22.25 -3.47
CA THR A 690 -37.45 21.93 -3.68
C THR A 690 -37.65 20.43 -3.66
N VAL A 691 -38.39 19.94 -2.66
CA VAL A 691 -38.75 18.51 -2.58
C VAL A 691 -39.95 18.26 -3.49
N LEU A 692 -39.78 17.37 -4.48
CA LEU A 692 -40.90 16.75 -5.18
C LEU A 692 -41.43 15.63 -4.28
N THR A 693 -42.62 15.81 -3.71
CA THR A 693 -43.32 14.73 -2.98
C THR A 693 -43.67 13.61 -3.97
N LEU A 694 -42.77 12.65 -4.12
CA LEU A 694 -42.93 11.46 -4.96
C LEU A 694 -42.64 10.17 -4.18
N GLU A 695 -42.89 10.16 -2.86
CA GLU A 695 -42.61 9.02 -1.98
C GLU A 695 -43.85 8.49 -1.22
N LEU A 696 -45.05 8.57 -1.80
CA LEU A 696 -46.24 7.87 -1.26
C LEU A 696 -46.96 6.97 -2.29
N ALA A 697 -46.50 6.91 -3.54
CA ALA A 697 -47.17 6.15 -4.60
C ALA A 697 -46.56 4.76 -4.88
N GLN A 698 -45.42 4.40 -4.27
CA GLN A 698 -44.73 3.13 -4.56
C GLN A 698 -44.91 2.01 -3.51
N GLN A 699 -45.74 2.21 -2.47
CA GLN A 699 -46.08 1.14 -1.52
C GLN A 699 -47.44 0.46 -1.74
N HIS A 700 -48.24 0.91 -2.70
CA HIS A 700 -49.44 0.18 -3.12
C HIS A 700 -49.40 0.02 -4.64
N GLY A 701 -48.99 -1.19 -5.07
CA GLY A 701 -48.83 -1.52 -6.47
C GLY A 701 -50.12 -1.41 -7.28
N GLY A 702 -49.95 -1.05 -8.56
CA GLY A 702 -50.96 -1.20 -9.61
C GLY A 702 -51.36 0.11 -10.27
N ALA A 703 -51.10 0.21 -11.57
CA ALA A 703 -51.62 1.27 -12.43
C ALA A 703 -53.14 1.12 -12.60
N LEU A 704 -53.91 2.20 -12.47
CA LEU A 704 -55.21 2.34 -13.14
C LEU A 704 -55.58 3.82 -13.34
N SER A 705 -56.07 4.09 -14.54
CA SER A 705 -56.48 5.36 -15.11
C SER A 705 -57.89 5.79 -14.65
N LEU A 706 -58.08 7.11 -14.46
CA LEU A 706 -59.29 7.94 -14.61
C LEU A 706 -60.61 7.56 -13.88
N SER A 707 -61.01 8.31 -12.83
CA SER A 707 -62.37 8.86 -12.48
C SER A 707 -62.42 9.46 -11.02
N PRO A 708 -63.41 10.31 -10.62
CA PRO A 708 -63.22 11.50 -9.74
C PRO A 708 -63.13 11.24 -8.22
N PRO A 709 -62.69 12.23 -7.38
CA PRO A 709 -62.40 12.00 -5.97
C PRO A 709 -63.67 11.79 -5.10
N PRO A 710 -63.58 11.03 -4.00
CA PRO A 710 -64.69 10.83 -3.08
C PRO A 710 -65.07 12.13 -2.37
N SER A 711 -66.37 12.40 -2.21
CA SER A 711 -66.94 13.52 -1.47
C SER A 711 -66.71 13.49 0.06
N MET A 712 -65.75 12.69 0.53
CA MET A 712 -65.52 12.38 1.95
C MET A 712 -64.09 12.73 2.43
N LEU A 713 -63.31 13.50 1.67
CA LEU A 713 -61.96 13.93 2.08
C LEU A 713 -62.03 15.23 2.91
N SER A 714 -61.29 15.26 4.02
CA SER A 714 -61.13 16.47 4.84
C SER A 714 -60.33 17.56 4.10
N SER A 715 -60.44 18.81 4.54
CA SER A 715 -59.73 19.97 3.96
C SER A 715 -58.21 19.77 3.90
N HIS A 716 -57.65 19.00 4.85
CA HIS A 716 -56.24 18.64 4.88
C HIS A 716 -55.88 17.58 3.82
N GLN A 717 -56.74 16.59 3.61
CA GLN A 717 -56.55 15.57 2.56
C GLN A 717 -56.73 16.14 1.14
N LEU A 718 -57.65 17.10 0.97
CA LEU A 718 -57.78 17.90 -0.26
C LEU A 718 -56.52 18.74 -0.56
N SER A 719 -55.77 19.16 0.47
CA SER A 719 -54.50 19.88 0.29
C SER A 719 -53.34 18.98 -0.18
N LEU A 720 -53.38 17.68 0.16
CA LEU A 720 -52.42 16.67 -0.29
C LEU A 720 -52.73 16.15 -1.70
N TRP A 721 -54.01 16.19 -2.11
CA TRP A 721 -54.48 15.71 -3.41
C TRP A 721 -54.27 16.71 -4.57
N LYS A 722 -53.96 17.98 -4.26
CA LYS A 722 -53.56 18.96 -5.29
C LYS A 722 -52.12 18.72 -5.71
N HIS A 723 -51.95 18.12 -6.88
CA HIS A 723 -50.68 17.98 -7.61
C HIS A 723 -49.83 19.26 -7.59
N GLY A 724 -48.54 19.12 -7.24
CA GLY A 724 -47.49 20.07 -7.64
C GLY A 724 -47.01 21.10 -6.61
N ALA A 725 -47.37 21.01 -5.33
CA ALA A 725 -46.83 21.95 -4.33
C ALA A 725 -45.36 21.64 -4.00
N ARG A 726 -44.42 22.35 -4.65
CA ARG A 726 -43.01 22.45 -4.22
C ARG A 726 -42.99 23.01 -2.80
N ARG A 727 -42.65 22.20 -1.80
CA ARG A 727 -42.25 22.74 -0.48
C ARG A 727 -40.77 23.10 -0.56
N ARG A 728 -40.38 24.20 0.09
CA ARG A 728 -38.96 24.41 0.43
C ARG A 728 -38.56 23.26 1.35
N GLY A 729 -37.70 22.37 0.86
CA GLY A 729 -37.08 21.34 1.69
C GLY A 729 -36.13 21.97 2.69
N HIS A 730 -35.91 21.30 3.81
CA HIS A 730 -34.85 21.72 4.72
C HIS A 730 -33.50 21.62 4.00
N SER A 731 -32.69 22.67 4.13
CA SER A 731 -31.33 22.70 3.61
C SER A 731 -30.30 22.78 4.74
N VAL A 732 -29.19 22.10 4.55
CA VAL A 732 -28.05 22.11 5.46
C VAL A 732 -26.89 22.74 4.71
N SER A 733 -26.37 23.85 5.21
CA SER A 733 -25.17 24.53 4.69
C SER A 733 -23.96 24.39 5.61
N ASP A 734 -24.17 23.89 6.82
CA ASP A 734 -23.15 23.74 7.87
C ASP A 734 -22.88 22.26 8.12
N SER A 735 -21.62 21.85 7.93
CA SER A 735 -21.19 20.45 8.08
C SER A 735 -21.38 19.87 9.47
N SER A 736 -21.42 20.71 10.51
CA SER A 736 -21.70 20.27 11.88
C SER A 736 -23.13 19.75 12.07
N ARG A 737 -24.05 20.11 11.16
CA ARG A 737 -25.46 19.69 11.19
C ARG A 737 -25.74 18.45 10.34
N CYS A 738 -24.73 17.90 9.68
CA CYS A 738 -24.86 16.68 8.91
C CYS A 738 -24.85 15.45 9.84
N LYS A 739 -25.90 14.62 9.75
CA LYS A 739 -25.92 13.32 10.43
C LYS A 739 -24.84 12.42 9.81
N ARG A 740 -23.82 12.08 10.60
CA ARG A 740 -22.75 11.14 10.25
C ARG A 740 -23.37 9.76 9.99
N ARG A 741 -23.26 9.21 8.77
CA ARG A 741 -23.82 7.89 8.43
C ARG A 741 -22.83 6.79 8.81
N GLU A 742 -23.25 5.90 9.70
CA GLU A 742 -22.46 4.74 10.17
C GLU A 742 -21.99 3.87 8.98
N GLU A 743 -22.81 3.75 7.93
CA GLU A 743 -22.50 3.06 6.66
C GLU A 743 -21.14 3.48 6.07
N GLN A 744 -20.90 4.79 5.96
CA GLN A 744 -19.71 5.33 5.31
C GLN A 744 -18.43 5.13 6.12
N GLU A 745 -18.55 5.02 7.45
CA GLU A 745 -17.41 4.70 8.31
C GLU A 745 -17.07 3.22 8.26
N CYS A 746 -18.09 2.36 8.24
CA CYS A 746 -17.90 0.91 8.16
C CYS A 746 -17.23 0.50 6.84
N PHE A 747 -17.68 1.00 5.69
CA PHE A 747 -17.12 0.64 4.38
C PHE A 747 -15.62 0.96 4.21
N ARG A 748 -15.04 1.79 5.09
CA ARG A 748 -13.61 2.15 5.04
C ARG A 748 -12.74 1.29 5.95
N LEU A 749 -13.35 0.43 6.77
CA LEU A 749 -12.64 -0.52 7.61
C LEU A 749 -12.30 -1.74 6.76
N ALA A 750 -11.07 -1.75 6.24
CA ALA A 750 -10.61 -2.71 5.24
C ALA A 750 -10.41 -4.15 5.74
N ASN A 751 -10.62 -4.43 7.04
CA ASN A 751 -10.51 -5.80 7.55
C ASN A 751 -11.46 -6.07 8.73
N CYS A 752 -11.70 -7.36 9.00
CA CYS A 752 -12.60 -7.82 10.06
C CYS A 752 -12.23 -7.26 11.43
N ARG A 753 -10.93 -7.20 11.76
CA ARG A 753 -10.48 -6.78 13.10
C ARG A 753 -10.78 -5.29 13.33
N SER A 754 -10.45 -4.45 12.36
CA SER A 754 -10.78 -3.02 12.37
C SER A 754 -12.28 -2.79 12.34
N CYS A 755 -13.03 -3.59 11.57
CA CYS A 755 -14.50 -3.58 11.57
C CYS A 755 -15.08 -3.88 12.97
N SER A 756 -14.55 -4.91 13.63
CA SER A 756 -15.00 -5.36 14.96
C SER A 756 -14.72 -4.37 16.09
N LEU A 757 -13.83 -3.39 15.89
CA LEU A 757 -13.62 -2.31 16.86
C LEU A 757 -14.76 -1.30 16.87
N ASN A 758 -15.60 -1.25 15.83
CA ASN A 758 -16.73 -0.35 15.74
C ASN A 758 -18.03 -1.10 16.01
N SER A 759 -18.74 -0.73 17.08
CA SER A 759 -20.00 -1.41 17.49
C SER A 759 -21.15 -1.24 16.49
N ASN A 760 -21.03 -0.29 15.57
CA ASN A 760 -22.07 -0.01 14.57
C ASN A 760 -21.79 -0.71 13.23
N CYS A 761 -20.70 -1.48 13.16
CA CYS A 761 -20.27 -2.17 11.95
C CYS A 761 -20.26 -3.69 12.13
N GLN A 762 -20.52 -4.41 11.05
CA GLN A 762 -20.44 -5.86 10.98
C GLN A 762 -19.63 -6.27 9.76
N TRP A 763 -18.72 -7.23 9.97
CA TRP A 763 -17.94 -7.83 8.90
C TRP A 763 -18.79 -8.85 8.15
N GLU A 764 -18.87 -8.72 6.83
CA GLU A 764 -19.51 -9.68 5.92
C GLU A 764 -18.44 -10.58 5.28
N PRO A 765 -18.29 -11.85 5.72
CA PRO A 765 -17.22 -12.72 5.25
C PRO A 765 -17.31 -13.09 3.77
N GLN A 766 -18.51 -13.10 3.17
CA GLN A 766 -18.69 -13.48 1.77
C GLN A 766 -18.20 -12.39 0.81
N GLN A 767 -18.44 -11.13 1.15
CA GLN A 767 -18.02 -9.97 0.36
C GLN A 767 -16.65 -9.42 0.78
N GLN A 768 -16.12 -9.86 1.93
CA GLN A 768 -14.88 -9.35 2.53
C GLN A 768 -14.95 -7.84 2.77
N GLU A 769 -16.11 -7.37 3.23
CA GLU A 769 -16.37 -5.95 3.44
C GLU A 769 -16.99 -5.71 4.82
N CYS A 770 -16.75 -4.51 5.35
CA CYS A 770 -17.34 -4.05 6.58
C CYS A 770 -18.57 -3.20 6.27
N GLN A 771 -19.73 -3.64 6.73
CA GLN A 771 -21.02 -2.98 6.47
C GLN A 771 -21.55 -2.36 7.76
N ALA A 772 -22.37 -1.32 7.66
CA ALA A 772 -23.09 -0.87 8.84
C ALA A 772 -24.19 -1.85 9.22
N MET A 773 -24.43 -1.96 10.52
CA MET A 773 -25.54 -2.76 11.05
C MET A 773 -26.87 -2.26 10.45
N PRO A 774 -27.73 -3.14 9.90
CA PRO A 774 -28.99 -2.71 9.30
C PRO A 774 -29.87 -1.95 10.30
N GLY A 775 -30.25 -0.70 9.97
CA GLY A 775 -31.13 0.14 10.81
C GLY A 775 -32.53 -0.43 11.09
N GLN A 776 -32.87 -1.59 10.54
CA GLN A 776 -34.15 -2.30 10.72
C GLN A 776 -34.07 -3.52 11.66
N LEU A 777 -32.98 -3.72 12.41
CA LEU A 777 -32.88 -4.80 13.42
C LEU A 777 -34.01 -4.75 14.47
N CYS A 778 -34.55 -3.55 14.72
CA CYS A 778 -35.56 -3.31 15.74
C CYS A 778 -37.00 -3.15 15.20
N GLY A 779 -37.20 -3.11 13.88
CA GLY A 779 -38.50 -2.83 13.24
C GLY A 779 -38.94 -1.36 13.38
N GLU A 780 -40.03 -0.97 12.70
CA GLU A 780 -40.51 0.41 12.70
C GLU A 780 -40.89 0.94 14.09
N GLY A 781 -40.47 2.17 14.39
CA GLY A 781 -40.74 2.86 15.65
C GLY A 781 -39.87 2.43 16.83
N TRP A 782 -38.81 1.65 16.60
CA TRP A 782 -37.82 1.25 17.61
C TRP A 782 -36.40 1.69 17.22
N HIS A 783 -35.59 2.04 18.22
CA HIS A 783 -34.22 2.51 18.06
C HIS A 783 -33.23 1.46 18.57
N HIS A 784 -32.20 1.15 17.81
CA HIS A 784 -31.13 0.24 18.22
C HIS A 784 -30.14 0.95 19.16
N VAL A 785 -29.98 0.45 20.39
CA VAL A 785 -29.16 1.08 21.43
C VAL A 785 -28.39 0.01 22.22
N GLY A 786 -27.16 -0.26 21.79
CA GLY A 786 -26.37 -1.39 22.30
C GLY A 786 -27.02 -2.71 21.91
N GLU A 787 -27.07 -3.67 22.84
CA GLU A 787 -27.68 -5.00 22.59
C GLU A 787 -29.22 -5.04 22.66
N ALA A 788 -29.89 -3.88 22.64
CA ALA A 788 -31.35 -3.80 22.78
C ALA A 788 -31.97 -2.74 21.87
N CYS A 789 -33.24 -2.94 21.59
CA CYS A 789 -34.09 -2.01 20.86
C CYS A 789 -34.93 -1.22 21.87
N LEU A 790 -34.82 0.12 21.88
CA LEU A 790 -35.58 1.01 22.75
C LEU A 790 -36.67 1.76 21.98
N ARG A 791 -37.83 1.97 22.61
CA ARG A 791 -38.92 2.77 22.06
C ARG A 791 -39.50 3.67 23.12
N ILE A 792 -39.62 4.96 22.80
CA ILE A 792 -40.23 5.96 23.69
C ILE A 792 -41.63 6.26 23.16
N ASN A 793 -42.62 6.26 24.05
CA ASN A 793 -43.98 6.67 23.74
C ASN A 793 -44.38 7.81 24.70
N SER A 794 -45.17 8.76 24.21
CA SER A 794 -45.68 9.90 24.97
C SER A 794 -47.04 9.64 25.65
N SER A 795 -47.58 8.43 25.58
CA SER A 795 -48.84 8.06 26.23
C SER A 795 -48.77 8.23 27.75
N ARG A 796 -49.85 8.74 28.35
CA ARG A 796 -49.94 8.95 29.80
C ARG A 796 -50.59 7.73 30.45
N GLU A 797 -49.79 6.91 31.11
CA GLU A 797 -50.21 5.59 31.62
C GLU A 797 -49.70 5.35 33.05
N SER A 798 -50.29 4.35 33.73
CA SER A 798 -49.74 3.80 34.98
C SER A 798 -48.54 2.89 34.69
N TYR A 799 -47.76 2.55 35.72
CA TYR A 799 -46.61 1.65 35.55
C TYR A 799 -47.07 0.26 35.07
N ASP A 800 -48.13 -0.28 35.67
CA ASP A 800 -48.66 -1.61 35.32
C ASP A 800 -49.21 -1.64 33.88
N ASN A 801 -49.92 -0.59 33.46
CA ASN A 801 -50.37 -0.43 32.08
C ASN A 801 -49.21 -0.30 31.10
N THR A 802 -48.16 0.43 31.49
CA THR A 802 -46.93 0.57 30.71
C THR A 802 -46.25 -0.78 30.52
N GLN A 803 -46.17 -1.60 31.56
CA GLN A 803 -45.59 -2.94 31.48
C GLN A 803 -46.39 -3.82 30.50
N HIS A 804 -47.72 -3.77 30.55
CA HIS A 804 -48.58 -4.48 29.60
C HIS A 804 -48.44 -3.95 28.17
N TYR A 805 -48.32 -2.63 28.00
CA TYR A 805 -48.10 -1.98 26.71
C TYR A 805 -46.80 -2.46 26.06
N CYS A 806 -45.68 -2.44 26.80
CA CYS A 806 -44.40 -2.92 26.27
C CYS A 806 -44.42 -4.42 25.95
N LYS A 807 -45.11 -5.24 26.77
CA LYS A 807 -45.32 -6.68 26.51
C LYS A 807 -46.10 -6.93 25.22
N ASN A 808 -47.14 -6.16 24.95
CA ASN A 808 -47.90 -6.27 23.69
C ASN A 808 -47.06 -5.95 22.45
N LEU A 809 -46.00 -5.16 22.60
CA LEU A 809 -45.05 -4.86 21.52
C LEU A 809 -43.88 -5.87 21.43
N GLY A 810 -43.94 -6.98 22.18
CA GLY A 810 -42.89 -8.01 22.21
C GLY A 810 -41.65 -7.61 23.02
N GLY A 811 -41.79 -6.73 24.00
CA GLY A 811 -40.71 -6.23 24.85
C GLY A 811 -41.10 -6.09 26.33
N ASN A 812 -40.25 -5.46 27.13
CA ASN A 812 -40.49 -5.10 28.53
C ASN A 812 -40.32 -3.59 28.73
N ILE A 813 -40.65 -3.08 29.91
CA ILE A 813 -40.26 -1.71 30.26
C ILE A 813 -38.73 -1.64 30.41
N ALA A 814 -38.11 -0.55 29.94
CA ALA A 814 -36.67 -0.52 29.68
C ALA A 814 -35.79 -0.47 30.95
N SER A 815 -34.73 -1.28 30.95
CA SER A 815 -33.68 -1.32 31.97
C SER A 815 -32.46 -0.52 31.50
N LEU A 816 -32.17 0.61 32.17
CA LEU A 816 -31.15 1.58 31.73
C LEU A 816 -29.80 1.34 32.42
N LEU A 817 -29.18 0.21 32.08
CA LEU A 817 -27.97 -0.30 32.73
C LEU A 817 -26.62 0.19 32.17
N THR A 818 -26.62 0.96 31.09
CA THR A 818 -25.38 1.42 30.45
C THR A 818 -25.49 2.89 30.10
N ASP A 819 -24.36 3.59 30.12
CA ASP A 819 -24.30 5.02 29.77
C ASP A 819 -24.80 5.28 28.35
N LYS A 820 -24.57 4.34 27.41
CA LYS A 820 -25.13 4.42 26.05
C LYS A 820 -26.66 4.47 26.05
N ARG A 821 -27.31 3.60 26.83
CA ARG A 821 -28.79 3.57 26.94
C ARG A 821 -29.33 4.83 27.64
N VAL A 822 -28.66 5.27 28.70
CA VAL A 822 -29.04 6.48 29.44
C VAL A 822 -28.93 7.71 28.55
N ASN A 823 -27.78 7.93 27.91
CA ASN A 823 -27.55 9.10 27.06
C ASN A 823 -28.55 9.19 25.91
N PHE A 824 -28.83 8.06 25.24
CA PHE A 824 -29.85 8.00 24.20
C PHE A 824 -31.23 8.48 24.70
N VAL A 825 -31.68 7.98 25.85
CA VAL A 825 -32.98 8.38 26.44
C VAL A 825 -33.00 9.86 26.79
N LEU A 826 -31.93 10.39 27.40
CA LEU A 826 -31.85 11.80 27.78
C LEU A 826 -31.88 12.72 26.56
N GLU A 827 -31.16 12.37 25.49
CA GLU A 827 -31.16 13.10 24.23
C GLU A 827 -32.53 13.10 23.54
N GLU A 828 -33.22 11.95 23.49
CA GLU A 828 -34.57 11.88 22.93
C GLU A 828 -35.57 12.72 23.73
N LEU A 829 -35.50 12.68 25.07
CA LEU A 829 -36.36 13.52 25.91
C LEU A 829 -36.11 15.01 25.70
N GLN A 830 -34.87 15.42 25.48
CA GLN A 830 -34.55 16.80 25.10
C GLN A 830 -35.16 17.18 23.75
N LYS A 831 -35.19 16.27 22.76
CA LYS A 831 -35.86 16.52 21.46
C LYS A 831 -37.36 16.73 21.63
N TYR A 832 -38.03 15.92 22.45
CA TYR A 832 -39.44 16.13 22.77
C TYR A 832 -39.65 17.48 23.48
N GLN A 833 -38.75 17.87 24.39
CA GLN A 833 -38.81 19.16 25.07
C GLN A 833 -38.66 20.33 24.09
N LEU A 834 -37.77 20.23 23.09
CA LEU A 834 -37.61 21.21 22.02
C LEU A 834 -38.85 21.29 21.09
N GLN A 835 -39.64 20.22 20.99
CA GLN A 835 -40.92 20.18 20.28
C GLN A 835 -42.11 20.64 21.15
N GLY A 836 -41.85 21.19 22.34
CA GLY A 836 -42.89 21.67 23.27
C GLY A 836 -43.59 20.56 24.06
N LYS A 837 -43.05 19.34 24.10
CA LYS A 837 -43.59 18.20 24.85
C LYS A 837 -42.66 17.82 26.00
N THR A 838 -43.08 18.07 27.24
CA THR A 838 -42.34 17.63 28.43
C THR A 838 -42.76 16.21 28.82
N LEU A 839 -41.85 15.25 28.65
CA LEU A 839 -42.07 13.85 29.01
C LEU A 839 -41.33 13.51 30.31
N SER A 840 -41.98 12.70 31.14
CA SER A 840 -41.48 12.20 32.42
C SER A 840 -41.65 10.67 32.47
N PRO A 841 -40.96 9.90 31.62
CA PRO A 841 -41.38 8.55 31.29
C PRO A 841 -41.11 7.54 32.40
N TRP A 842 -41.97 6.54 32.50
CA TRP A 842 -41.69 5.35 33.32
C TRP A 842 -40.46 4.60 32.80
N VAL A 843 -39.60 4.18 33.74
CA VAL A 843 -38.44 3.30 33.49
C VAL A 843 -38.60 2.03 34.30
N GLY A 844 -37.99 0.93 33.88
CA GLY A 844 -38.18 -0.40 34.48
C GLY A 844 -37.54 -0.59 35.85
N LEU A 845 -37.54 0.42 36.72
CA LEU A 845 -36.93 0.38 38.04
C LEU A 845 -38.01 0.38 39.12
N ARG A 846 -38.06 -0.67 39.94
CA ARG A 846 -39.09 -0.85 40.98
C ARG A 846 -38.52 -1.38 42.29
N LYS A 847 -39.25 -1.15 43.38
CA LYS A 847 -38.91 -1.59 44.73
C LYS A 847 -39.32 -3.06 44.89
N ILE A 848 -38.35 -3.98 45.04
CA ILE A 848 -38.60 -5.42 45.18
C ILE A 848 -38.77 -5.88 46.64
N ASN A 849 -38.23 -5.12 47.59
CA ASN A 849 -38.40 -5.31 49.04
C ASN A 849 -38.29 -3.95 49.75
N VAL A 850 -38.62 -3.87 51.04
CA VAL A 850 -38.63 -2.68 51.91
C VAL A 850 -37.37 -1.82 51.77
N SER A 851 -36.22 -2.41 51.41
CA SER A 851 -34.93 -1.72 51.31
C SER A 851 -34.24 -1.76 49.94
N TYR A 852 -34.83 -2.35 48.89
CA TYR A 852 -34.09 -2.63 47.65
C TYR A 852 -34.85 -2.30 46.37
N TRP A 853 -34.17 -1.57 45.48
CA TRP A 853 -34.62 -1.23 44.12
C TRP A 853 -33.86 -2.07 43.10
N ALA A 854 -34.60 -2.66 42.16
CA ALA A 854 -34.05 -3.46 41.08
C ALA A 854 -34.73 -3.11 39.77
N TRP A 855 -33.99 -3.30 38.68
CA TRP A 855 -34.53 -3.19 37.33
C TRP A 855 -35.46 -4.37 37.01
N GLU A 856 -36.22 -4.26 35.93
CA GLU A 856 -37.21 -5.25 35.51
C GLU A 856 -36.55 -6.59 35.14
N ASP A 857 -35.29 -6.56 34.71
CA ASP A 857 -34.45 -7.75 34.49
C ASP A 857 -33.83 -8.33 35.78
N MET A 858 -34.26 -7.83 36.94
CA MET A 858 -33.77 -8.17 38.30
C MET A 858 -32.35 -7.72 38.61
N SER A 859 -31.70 -6.93 37.74
CA SER A 859 -30.39 -6.38 38.03
C SER A 859 -30.46 -5.33 39.15
N PRO A 860 -29.41 -5.24 40.00
CA PRO A 860 -29.34 -4.24 41.07
C PRO A 860 -29.42 -2.81 40.53
N PHE A 861 -30.00 -1.86 41.29
CA PHE A 861 -29.83 -0.42 41.02
C PHE A 861 -28.40 0.04 41.39
N THR A 862 -27.45 -0.48 40.64
CA THR A 862 -26.02 -0.17 40.65
C THR A 862 -25.58 -0.26 39.18
N ASN A 863 -24.50 0.42 38.78
CA ASN A 863 -23.98 0.35 37.40
C ASN A 863 -24.78 1.18 36.34
N THR A 864 -25.44 2.28 36.75
CA THR A 864 -26.09 3.25 35.84
C THR A 864 -25.62 4.68 36.15
N SER A 865 -25.63 5.57 35.15
CA SER A 865 -25.35 7.01 35.33
C SER A 865 -26.53 7.81 35.89
N LEU A 866 -27.71 7.19 36.01
CA LEU A 866 -28.90 7.80 36.60
C LEU A 866 -28.74 7.99 38.12
N ARG A 867 -29.28 9.09 38.65
CA ARG A 867 -29.21 9.42 40.09
C ARG A 867 -30.60 9.74 40.63
N TRP A 868 -30.87 9.34 41.88
CA TRP A 868 -32.05 9.82 42.60
C TRP A 868 -31.95 11.33 42.84
N LEU A 869 -33.08 12.04 42.70
CA LEU A 869 -33.14 13.45 43.09
C LEU A 869 -33.05 13.62 44.62
N PRO A 870 -32.63 14.79 45.13
CA PRO A 870 -32.55 15.02 46.57
C PRO A 870 -33.89 14.74 47.27
N GLY A 871 -33.87 13.89 48.31
CA GLY A 871 -35.07 13.46 49.04
C GLY A 871 -35.80 12.25 48.45
N GLU A 872 -35.27 11.64 47.39
CA GLU A 872 -35.78 10.41 46.77
C GLU A 872 -34.79 9.24 46.99
N PRO A 873 -35.24 7.98 46.93
CA PRO A 873 -36.63 7.54 46.70
C PRO A 873 -37.52 7.82 47.91
N SER A 874 -38.70 8.41 47.68
CA SER A 874 -39.70 8.61 48.73
C SER A 874 -40.28 7.28 49.23
N ASP A 875 -40.58 7.19 50.54
CA ASP A 875 -41.19 6.00 51.14
C ASP A 875 -42.63 5.70 50.64
N SER A 876 -43.22 6.63 49.90
CA SER A 876 -44.53 6.49 49.25
C SER A 876 -44.49 5.89 47.85
N GLY A 877 -43.31 5.66 47.25
CA GLY A 877 -43.17 5.19 45.86
C GLY A 877 -42.62 3.77 45.72
N PHE A 878 -43.22 2.99 44.82
CA PHE A 878 -42.80 1.60 44.53
C PHE A 878 -42.23 1.43 43.11
N CYS A 879 -42.39 2.44 42.24
CA CYS A 879 -41.92 2.45 40.86
C CYS A 879 -41.24 3.79 40.54
N ALA A 880 -40.23 3.77 39.66
CA ALA A 880 -39.45 4.96 39.33
C ALA A 880 -39.73 5.49 37.93
N TYR A 881 -39.69 6.81 37.78
CA TYR A 881 -39.78 7.50 36.50
C TYR A 881 -38.68 8.56 36.38
N LEU A 882 -38.40 8.97 35.15
CA LEU A 882 -37.39 9.98 34.88
C LEU A 882 -38.01 11.37 34.85
N GLU A 883 -37.60 12.27 35.75
CA GLU A 883 -38.18 13.62 35.88
C GLU A 883 -37.35 14.69 35.14
N ARG A 884 -36.02 14.60 35.19
CA ARG A 884 -35.13 15.64 34.64
C ARG A 884 -34.09 15.06 33.70
N ALA A 885 -34.26 15.35 32.40
CA ALA A 885 -33.33 14.93 31.36
C ALA A 885 -31.94 15.61 31.49
N GLN A 886 -31.87 16.82 32.05
CA GLN A 886 -30.62 17.58 32.18
C GLN A 886 -29.67 17.04 33.25
N VAL A 887 -30.20 16.36 34.28
CA VAL A 887 -29.41 15.86 35.43
C VAL A 887 -29.56 14.36 35.63
N ALA A 888 -30.14 13.64 34.65
CA ALA A 888 -30.37 12.20 34.74
C ALA A 888 -31.15 11.78 36.02
N GLY A 889 -32.12 12.61 36.42
CA GLY A 889 -32.76 12.55 37.74
C GLY A 889 -33.97 11.62 37.81
N LEU A 890 -33.96 10.69 38.76
CA LEU A 890 -35.04 9.75 39.07
C LEU A 890 -35.88 10.17 40.28
N LYS A 891 -37.17 9.85 40.25
CA LYS A 891 -38.12 9.97 41.37
C LYS A 891 -38.95 8.71 41.54
N ALA A 892 -39.35 8.43 42.77
CA ALA A 892 -40.24 7.33 43.09
C ALA A 892 -41.70 7.82 43.13
N ASN A 893 -42.64 6.98 42.68
CA ASN A 893 -44.08 7.25 42.71
C ASN A 893 -44.85 5.93 42.95
N PRO A 894 -46.10 5.95 43.46
CA PRO A 894 -46.93 4.76 43.46
C PRO A 894 -47.11 4.24 42.03
N CYS A 895 -46.96 2.92 41.82
CA CYS A 895 -47.09 2.30 40.50
C CYS A 895 -48.48 2.51 39.86
N THR A 896 -49.49 2.81 40.69
CA THR A 896 -50.86 3.16 40.29
C THR A 896 -51.02 4.59 39.79
N SER A 897 -50.03 5.47 40.01
CA SER A 897 -50.05 6.85 39.51
C SER A 897 -49.78 6.88 38.01
N THR A 898 -50.18 7.95 37.32
CA THR A 898 -49.92 8.12 35.88
C THR A 898 -48.79 9.11 35.64
N THR A 899 -47.90 8.82 34.70
CA THR A 899 -46.83 9.73 34.25
C THR A 899 -46.87 9.92 32.74
N ASN A 900 -46.26 11.00 32.25
CA ASN A 900 -46.27 11.32 30.82
C ASN A 900 -45.12 10.60 30.11
N GLY A 901 -45.46 9.46 29.51
CA GLY A 901 -44.58 8.69 28.64
C GLY A 901 -44.04 7.42 29.28
N LEU A 902 -43.46 6.59 28.42
CA LEU A 902 -42.92 5.29 28.80
C LEU A 902 -41.80 4.87 27.85
N ILE A 903 -40.90 4.01 28.36
CA ILE A 903 -39.79 3.46 27.59
C ILE A 903 -39.89 1.94 27.56
N CYS A 904 -40.03 1.37 26.37
CA CYS A 904 -40.00 -0.06 26.16
C CYS A 904 -38.62 -0.50 25.64
N GLU A 905 -38.20 -1.70 26.01
CA GLU A 905 -37.04 -2.40 25.47
C GLU A 905 -37.42 -3.77 24.90
N LYS A 906 -36.74 -4.22 23.85
CA LYS A 906 -36.80 -5.63 23.40
C LYS A 906 -35.43 -6.10 22.91
N PRO A 907 -35.12 -7.40 23.00
CA PRO A 907 -33.90 -7.94 22.43
C PRO A 907 -33.92 -7.83 20.90
N ILE A 908 -32.73 -7.75 20.31
CA ILE A 908 -32.55 -7.84 18.86
C ILE A 908 -33.01 -9.25 18.44
N GLY A 909 -33.86 -9.36 17.40
CA GLY A 909 -34.44 -10.64 16.98
C GLY A 909 -33.39 -11.71 16.61
N PRO A 910 -33.77 -13.01 16.52
CA PRO A 910 -32.84 -14.13 16.35
C PRO A 910 -32.11 -14.21 14.98
N LYS A 911 -32.03 -13.11 14.22
CA LYS A 911 -31.18 -12.99 13.03
C LYS A 911 -29.79 -12.39 13.33
N SER A 912 -29.44 -12.19 14.61
CA SER A 912 -28.04 -12.06 15.00
C SER A 912 -27.40 -13.45 14.92
N LEU A 913 -26.93 -13.82 13.72
CA LEU A 913 -25.79 -14.71 13.61
C LEU A 913 -24.69 -14.04 14.44
N SER A 914 -24.48 -14.57 15.63
CA SER A 914 -23.32 -14.35 16.47
C SER A 914 -22.12 -13.95 15.62
N ALA A 915 -21.59 -12.76 15.88
CA ALA A 915 -20.35 -12.27 15.29
C ALA A 915 -19.33 -13.41 15.27
N ARG A 916 -19.15 -14.05 14.11
CA ARG A 916 -18.14 -15.10 13.98
C ARG A 916 -16.81 -14.44 14.32
N PRO A 917 -16.00 -15.02 15.22
CA PRO A 917 -14.73 -14.41 15.58
C PRO A 917 -13.89 -14.21 14.32
N CYS A 918 -13.32 -13.01 14.17
CA CYS A 918 -12.43 -12.71 13.05
C CYS A 918 -11.33 -13.76 12.97
N LYS A 919 -11.00 -14.17 11.73
CA LYS A 919 -9.88 -15.08 11.48
C LYS A 919 -8.59 -14.49 12.05
N THR A 920 -7.68 -15.37 12.45
CA THR A 920 -6.33 -14.96 12.87
C THR A 920 -5.60 -14.30 11.69
N PRO A 921 -5.12 -13.05 11.84
CA PRO A 921 -4.36 -12.35 10.80
C PRO A 921 -3.17 -13.18 10.29
N CYS A 922 -2.87 -13.08 9.00
CA CYS A 922 -1.77 -13.82 8.37
C CYS A 922 -0.45 -13.60 9.12
N SER A 923 -0.17 -12.36 9.58
CA SER A 923 1.06 -12.03 10.29
C SER A 923 1.27 -12.77 11.61
N LEU A 924 0.21 -13.32 12.22
CA LEU A 924 0.31 -14.12 13.44
C LEU A 924 0.50 -15.62 13.16
N ARG A 925 0.48 -16.03 11.88
CA ARG A 925 0.73 -17.42 11.47
C ARG A 925 2.23 -17.60 11.23
N THR A 926 2.87 -18.41 12.07
CA THR A 926 4.33 -18.53 12.14
C THR A 926 4.90 -19.73 11.38
N SER A 927 4.06 -20.51 10.68
CA SER A 927 4.50 -21.65 9.87
C SER A 927 3.80 -21.67 8.52
N CYS A 928 4.48 -22.24 7.51
CA CYS A 928 3.92 -22.39 6.17
C CYS A 928 2.55 -23.09 6.21
N ALA A 929 2.45 -24.24 6.88
CA ALA A 929 1.21 -25.03 6.92
C ALA A 929 0.03 -24.27 7.54
N ASN A 930 0.27 -23.44 8.56
CA ASN A 930 -0.78 -22.59 9.13
C ASN A 930 -1.11 -21.43 8.18
N CYS A 931 -0.09 -20.82 7.57
CA CYS A 931 -0.25 -19.75 6.60
C CYS A 931 -1.11 -20.17 5.40
N THR A 932 -0.77 -21.29 4.76
CA THR A 932 -1.42 -21.80 3.53
C THR A 932 -2.66 -22.66 3.79
N SER A 933 -3.09 -22.79 5.05
CA SER A 933 -4.30 -23.55 5.43
C SER A 933 -5.58 -23.10 4.73
N GLN A 934 -5.61 -21.85 4.24
CA GLN A 934 -6.70 -21.27 3.47
C GLN A 934 -6.14 -20.72 2.16
N PRO A 935 -6.42 -21.36 1.00
CA PRO A 935 -5.86 -20.95 -0.27
C PRO A 935 -6.17 -19.48 -0.58
N THR A 936 -5.22 -18.74 -1.15
CA THR A 936 -5.36 -17.38 -1.72
C THR A 936 -5.52 -16.20 -0.75
N GLU A 937 -5.76 -16.43 0.55
CA GLU A 937 -5.89 -15.35 1.55
C GLU A 937 -4.54 -14.89 2.10
N CYS A 938 -3.65 -15.83 2.40
CA CYS A 938 -2.32 -15.54 2.92
C CYS A 938 -1.24 -16.09 1.99
N MET A 939 -0.07 -15.47 2.03
CA MET A 939 1.13 -15.89 1.29
C MET A 939 2.28 -16.12 2.26
N TRP A 940 2.89 -17.30 2.18
CA TRP A 940 4.06 -17.67 2.96
C TRP A 940 5.34 -17.36 2.20
N CYS A 941 6.25 -16.62 2.81
CA CYS A 941 7.57 -16.33 2.29
C CYS A 941 8.64 -17.11 3.06
N SER A 942 9.22 -18.13 2.45
CA SER A 942 10.18 -19.03 3.12
C SER A 942 11.51 -18.34 3.45
N SER A 943 12.02 -17.48 2.57
CA SER A 943 13.28 -16.75 2.81
C SER A 943 13.20 -15.79 4.01
N THR A 944 12.03 -15.22 4.27
CA THR A 944 11.81 -14.32 5.42
C THR A 944 11.10 -14.99 6.60
N GLN A 945 10.63 -16.24 6.45
CA GLN A 945 9.83 -16.98 7.44
C GLN A 945 8.58 -16.21 7.89
N ARG A 946 7.87 -15.59 6.94
CA ARG A 946 6.74 -14.72 7.22
C ARG A 946 5.50 -15.12 6.44
N CYS A 947 4.36 -15.02 7.11
CA CYS A 947 3.06 -15.08 6.49
C CYS A 947 2.50 -13.66 6.35
N VAL A 948 2.11 -13.26 5.14
CA VAL A 948 1.53 -11.94 4.86
C VAL A 948 0.18 -12.10 4.20
N ASP A 949 -0.67 -11.08 4.33
CA ASP A 949 -1.92 -11.01 3.58
C ASP A 949 -1.60 -10.90 2.09
N SER A 950 -2.31 -11.65 1.23
CA SER A 950 -2.06 -11.63 -0.21
C SER A 950 -2.23 -10.23 -0.82
N SER A 951 -3.15 -9.44 -0.27
CA SER A 951 -3.37 -8.05 -0.69
C SER A 951 -2.31 -7.05 -0.23
N ALA A 952 -1.49 -7.43 0.74
CA ALA A 952 -0.45 -6.57 1.31
C ALA A 952 0.96 -6.99 0.87
N TYR A 953 1.09 -7.90 -0.09
CA TYR A 953 2.39 -8.43 -0.52
C TYR A 953 3.32 -7.35 -1.07
N VAL A 954 2.85 -6.55 -2.02
CA VAL A 954 3.63 -5.48 -2.67
C VAL A 954 4.17 -4.49 -1.63
N ILE A 955 3.35 -4.08 -0.66
CA ILE A 955 3.77 -3.17 0.41
C ILE A 955 4.57 -3.86 1.53
N SER A 956 4.46 -5.18 1.67
CA SER A 956 5.23 -5.96 2.64
C SER A 956 6.66 -6.22 2.16
N PHE A 957 6.86 -6.33 0.85
CA PHE A 957 8.14 -6.59 0.22
C PHE A 957 8.47 -5.62 -0.92
N PRO A 958 8.44 -4.28 -0.68
CA PRO A 958 8.56 -3.28 -1.74
C PRO A 958 9.95 -3.22 -2.39
N TYR A 959 10.94 -3.93 -1.84
CA TYR A 959 12.31 -3.98 -2.33
C TYR A 959 12.72 -5.41 -2.73
N GLY A 960 11.73 -6.29 -2.97
CA GLY A 960 11.97 -7.69 -3.30
C GLY A 960 12.59 -8.49 -2.16
N GLN A 961 12.24 -8.22 -0.90
CA GLN A 961 12.83 -8.94 0.23
C GLN A 961 12.38 -10.41 0.32
N CYS A 962 11.37 -10.80 -0.45
CA CYS A 962 10.85 -12.16 -0.48
C CYS A 962 11.32 -12.88 -1.75
N LEU A 963 12.34 -13.74 -1.59
CA LEU A 963 12.90 -14.54 -2.69
C LEU A 963 11.82 -15.35 -3.44
N GLU A 964 10.94 -16.02 -2.69
CA GLU A 964 9.84 -16.83 -3.23
C GLU A 964 8.68 -16.90 -2.23
N TRP A 965 7.46 -17.13 -2.75
CA TRP A 965 6.25 -17.24 -1.94
C TRP A 965 5.38 -18.45 -2.33
N GLN A 966 4.55 -18.91 -1.39
CA GLN A 966 3.69 -20.10 -1.51
C GLN A 966 2.28 -19.82 -0.94
N THR A 967 1.23 -20.38 -1.56
CA THR A 967 -0.19 -20.20 -1.15
C THR A 967 -0.94 -21.49 -0.83
N GLN A 968 -0.39 -22.66 -1.17
CA GLN A 968 -1.06 -23.96 -0.97
C GLN A 968 -0.04 -25.00 -0.51
N ASP A 969 0.86 -25.43 -1.41
CA ASP A 969 1.81 -26.51 -1.16
C ASP A 969 3.08 -26.03 -0.46
N CYS A 970 3.23 -26.43 0.79
CA CYS A 970 4.46 -26.23 1.55
C CYS A 970 5.49 -27.28 1.14
N THR A 971 6.30 -26.94 0.14
CA THR A 971 7.50 -27.74 -0.18
C THR A 971 8.48 -27.73 1.01
N ALA A 972 9.37 -28.72 1.09
CA ALA A 972 10.30 -28.89 2.21
C ALA A 972 11.00 -27.57 2.55
N GLN A 973 10.82 -27.01 3.75
CA GLN A 973 11.29 -25.64 4.03
C GLN A 973 12.82 -25.52 4.14
N ASN A 974 13.53 -26.65 4.27
CA ASN A 974 14.98 -26.73 4.36
C ASN A 974 15.53 -27.71 3.33
N CYS A 975 16.79 -27.54 2.94
CA CYS A 975 17.47 -28.40 1.95
C CYS A 975 17.44 -29.88 2.35
N SER A 976 17.60 -30.19 3.64
CA SER A 976 17.62 -31.55 4.17
C SER A 976 16.32 -32.35 3.96
N GLY A 977 15.20 -31.70 3.64
CA GLY A 977 13.95 -32.38 3.31
C GLY A 977 13.85 -32.83 1.85
N LEU A 978 14.77 -32.40 0.97
CA LEU A 978 14.80 -32.74 -0.45
C LEU A 978 15.59 -34.04 -0.65
N ARG A 979 14.97 -35.02 -1.32
CA ARG A 979 15.49 -36.40 -1.37
C ARG A 979 16.18 -36.74 -2.67
N THR A 980 15.96 -35.98 -3.75
CA THR A 980 16.70 -36.15 -5.01
C THR A 980 17.67 -35.00 -5.25
N CYS A 981 18.73 -35.25 -6.04
CA CYS A 981 19.62 -34.17 -6.45
C CYS A 981 18.90 -33.12 -7.31
N ALA A 982 17.99 -33.55 -8.20
CA ALA A 982 17.25 -32.63 -9.06
C ALA A 982 16.40 -31.62 -8.26
N GLU A 983 15.60 -32.11 -7.30
CA GLU A 983 14.84 -31.24 -6.38
C GLU A 983 15.76 -30.35 -5.52
N CYS A 984 16.93 -30.88 -5.14
CA CYS A 984 17.91 -30.13 -4.36
C CYS A 984 18.45 -28.93 -5.14
N LEU A 985 18.89 -29.13 -6.38
CA LEU A 985 19.49 -28.08 -7.20
C LEU A 985 18.46 -27.14 -7.87
N GLU A 986 17.16 -27.44 -7.77
CA GLU A 986 16.09 -26.48 -8.07
C GLU A 986 16.06 -25.28 -7.11
N ARG A 987 16.74 -25.39 -5.97
CA ARG A 987 16.82 -24.33 -4.96
C ARG A 987 18.19 -23.68 -4.94
N ALA A 988 18.22 -22.36 -5.12
CA ALA A 988 19.46 -21.59 -5.17
C ALA A 988 20.23 -21.60 -3.84
N GLU A 989 19.58 -21.94 -2.72
CA GLU A 989 20.18 -22.07 -1.40
C GLU A 989 20.79 -23.45 -1.10
N CYS A 990 20.56 -24.46 -1.93
CA CYS A 990 20.88 -25.85 -1.63
C CYS A 990 21.98 -26.42 -2.55
N GLY A 991 22.71 -27.40 -2.06
CA GLY A 991 23.58 -28.26 -2.86
C GLY A 991 23.55 -29.71 -2.39
N TRP A 992 23.95 -30.60 -3.29
CA TRP A 992 23.89 -32.05 -3.10
C TRP A 992 25.26 -32.62 -2.76
N CYS A 993 25.36 -33.25 -1.59
CA CYS A 993 26.54 -34.02 -1.19
C CYS A 993 26.32 -35.50 -1.50
N GLY A 994 26.88 -35.98 -2.60
CA GLY A 994 26.81 -37.39 -2.98
C GLY A 994 27.75 -38.26 -2.13
N ASP A 995 27.29 -39.47 -1.84
CA ASP A 995 28.06 -40.43 -1.05
C ASP A 995 29.07 -41.20 -1.94
N PRO A 996 30.13 -41.79 -1.34
CA PRO A 996 31.18 -42.47 -2.10
C PRO A 996 30.74 -43.82 -2.71
N THR A 997 29.46 -44.20 -2.63
CA THR A 997 29.01 -45.55 -3.02
C THR A 997 28.81 -45.74 -4.52
N ASN A 998 28.84 -44.64 -5.29
CA ASN A 998 28.55 -44.62 -6.74
C ASN A 998 27.19 -45.25 -7.09
N THR A 999 26.19 -45.03 -6.24
CA THR A 999 24.80 -45.47 -6.44
C THR A 999 23.82 -44.31 -6.66
N GLY A 1000 24.33 -43.07 -6.65
CA GLY A 1000 23.52 -41.85 -6.74
C GLY A 1000 22.85 -41.44 -5.43
N LYS A 1001 23.22 -42.03 -4.30
CA LYS A 1001 22.80 -41.58 -2.97
C LYS A 1001 23.51 -40.30 -2.55
N GLY A 1002 22.87 -39.53 -1.69
CA GLY A 1002 23.44 -38.31 -1.15
C GLY A 1002 22.51 -37.60 -0.18
N VAL A 1003 22.94 -36.42 0.25
CA VAL A 1003 22.21 -35.57 1.18
C VAL A 1003 22.16 -34.16 0.61
N CYS A 1004 20.96 -33.59 0.54
CA CYS A 1004 20.78 -32.17 0.21
C CYS A 1004 21.00 -31.32 1.46
N MET A 1005 21.78 -30.25 1.34
CA MET A 1005 22.08 -29.33 2.46
C MET A 1005 22.32 -27.92 1.93
N GLU A 1006 22.18 -26.93 2.80
CA GLU A 1006 22.47 -25.53 2.49
C GLU A 1006 23.92 -25.38 2.02
N GLY A 1007 24.14 -24.61 0.96
CA GLY A 1007 25.46 -24.59 0.33
C GLY A 1007 25.71 -23.45 -0.65
N SER A 1008 26.95 -23.39 -1.09
CA SER A 1008 27.46 -22.47 -2.10
C SER A 1008 28.12 -23.27 -3.23
N TYR A 1009 28.53 -22.60 -4.30
CA TYR A 1009 29.34 -23.21 -5.34
C TYR A 1009 30.58 -23.92 -4.78
N ARG A 1010 31.23 -23.32 -3.78
CA ARG A 1010 32.46 -23.87 -3.16
C ARG A 1010 32.24 -25.02 -2.18
N GLY A 1011 31.01 -25.27 -1.74
CA GLY A 1011 30.74 -26.34 -0.77
C GLY A 1011 29.59 -26.05 0.18
N PRO A 1012 29.31 -26.98 1.11
CA PRO A 1012 28.24 -26.86 2.08
C PRO A 1012 28.48 -25.71 3.06
N MET A 1013 27.39 -25.08 3.46
CA MET A 1013 27.35 -23.88 4.28
C MET A 1013 26.65 -24.19 5.61
N LYS A 1014 27.17 -23.66 6.71
CA LYS A 1014 26.62 -23.87 8.04
C LYS A 1014 26.34 -22.55 8.74
N THR A 1015 25.26 -22.50 9.51
CA THR A 1015 24.94 -21.36 10.35
C THR A 1015 25.92 -21.24 11.50
N THR A 1016 26.49 -20.04 11.72
CA THR A 1016 27.28 -19.78 12.93
C THR A 1016 26.33 -19.60 14.11
N ALA A 1017 26.31 -20.57 15.03
CA ALA A 1017 25.66 -20.39 16.32
C ALA A 1017 26.44 -19.33 17.11
N ALA A 1018 25.75 -18.25 17.51
CA ALA A 1018 26.18 -17.14 18.38
C ALA A 1018 26.61 -15.83 17.69
N ARG A 1019 25.62 -14.98 17.37
CA ARG A 1019 25.60 -13.54 17.71
C ARG A 1019 24.15 -13.05 17.76
N VAL A 1020 23.80 -12.33 18.83
CA VAL A 1020 22.50 -11.66 18.99
C VAL A 1020 22.54 -10.39 18.12
N GLY A 1021 21.91 -10.41 16.95
CA GLY A 1021 21.77 -9.26 16.05
C GLY A 1021 20.87 -9.55 14.83
N PRO A 1022 20.26 -8.53 14.18
CA PRO A 1022 19.28 -8.72 13.10
C PRO A 1022 20.00 -8.99 11.75
N ARG A 1023 19.84 -10.23 11.25
CA ARG A 1023 20.19 -10.80 9.94
C ARG A 1023 21.61 -10.61 9.38
N VAL A 1024 22.35 -11.70 9.37
CA VAL A 1024 22.39 -12.65 8.25
C VAL A 1024 22.22 -14.03 8.92
N ARG A 1025 21.70 -15.07 8.26
CA ARG A 1025 22.22 -16.40 8.63
C ARG A 1025 23.69 -16.29 8.23
N ASP A 1026 24.58 -15.88 9.14
CA ASP A 1026 26.00 -15.85 8.86
C ASP A 1026 26.38 -17.30 8.57
N MET A 1027 26.32 -17.62 7.28
CA MET A 1027 26.51 -18.94 6.74
C MET A 1027 27.95 -18.95 6.29
N VAL A 1028 28.72 -19.85 6.89
CA VAL A 1028 30.14 -19.97 6.63
C VAL A 1028 30.37 -21.32 5.98
N LEU A 1029 31.32 -21.35 5.04
CA LEU A 1029 31.72 -22.57 4.35
C LEU A 1029 32.27 -23.57 5.38
N ASP A 1030 31.70 -24.77 5.42
CA ASP A 1030 32.14 -25.87 6.29
C ASP A 1030 32.35 -27.13 5.46
N GLN A 1031 33.52 -27.21 4.81
CA GLN A 1031 33.90 -28.35 3.97
C GLN A 1031 33.93 -29.70 4.72
N SER A 1032 33.94 -29.69 6.05
CA SER A 1032 33.90 -30.93 6.84
C SER A 1032 32.57 -31.69 6.70
N LEU A 1033 31.49 -31.00 6.34
CA LEU A 1033 30.15 -31.58 6.12
C LEU A 1033 30.08 -32.46 4.86
N CYS A 1034 30.89 -32.15 3.84
CA CYS A 1034 30.98 -32.88 2.57
C CYS A 1034 32.44 -32.96 2.12
N SER A 1035 33.22 -33.79 2.81
CA SER A 1035 34.67 -33.84 2.63
C SER A 1035 35.07 -34.70 1.42
N SER A 1036 35.70 -34.08 0.43
CA SER A 1036 36.31 -34.75 -0.72
C SER A 1036 37.34 -35.80 -0.31
N ASP A 1037 38.08 -35.57 0.77
CA ASP A 1037 39.07 -36.52 1.30
C ASP A 1037 38.46 -37.85 1.74
N ARG A 1038 37.16 -37.84 2.08
CA ARG A 1038 36.38 -39.04 2.43
C ARG A 1038 35.64 -39.65 1.23
N GLY A 1039 35.89 -39.15 0.02
CA GLY A 1039 35.27 -39.64 -1.22
C GLY A 1039 33.86 -39.10 -1.49
N TYR A 1040 33.38 -38.11 -0.72
CA TYR A 1040 32.13 -37.42 -1.01
C TYR A 1040 32.31 -36.42 -2.14
N ASN A 1041 31.26 -36.18 -2.92
CA ASN A 1041 31.28 -35.22 -4.03
C ASN A 1041 30.19 -34.16 -3.86
N TRP A 1042 30.61 -32.89 -3.89
CA TRP A 1042 29.70 -31.75 -3.82
C TRP A 1042 29.21 -31.35 -5.21
N ALA A 1043 27.90 -31.11 -5.34
CA ALA A 1043 27.26 -30.63 -6.55
C ALA A 1043 26.36 -29.43 -6.23
N PHE A 1044 26.47 -28.36 -7.03
CA PHE A 1044 25.72 -27.11 -6.85
C PHE A 1044 25.06 -26.60 -8.14
N ILE A 1045 25.72 -26.77 -9.29
CA ILE A 1045 25.19 -26.34 -10.61
C ILE A 1045 24.53 -27.51 -11.33
N GLN A 1046 25.19 -28.68 -11.36
CA GLN A 1046 24.73 -29.85 -12.08
C GLN A 1046 24.81 -31.09 -11.20
N CYS A 1047 23.80 -31.94 -11.30
CA CYS A 1047 23.78 -33.20 -10.57
C CYS A 1047 24.90 -34.14 -11.04
N PRO A 1048 25.44 -34.98 -10.13
CA PRO A 1048 26.32 -36.07 -10.54
C PRO A 1048 25.64 -36.98 -11.55
N ALA A 1049 26.37 -37.42 -12.58
CA ALA A 1049 25.83 -38.26 -13.65
C ALA A 1049 25.19 -39.56 -13.15
N CYS A 1050 25.67 -40.09 -12.02
CA CYS A 1050 25.12 -41.28 -11.38
C CYS A 1050 23.94 -40.94 -10.46
N GLN A 1051 22.72 -41.39 -10.81
CA GLN A 1051 21.48 -41.11 -10.06
C GLN A 1051 20.62 -42.37 -9.81
N CYS A 1052 21.19 -43.55 -9.56
CA CYS A 1052 20.43 -44.81 -9.41
C CYS A 1052 19.66 -44.98 -8.09
N ASN A 1053 19.38 -43.89 -7.37
CA ASN A 1053 18.65 -43.88 -6.10
C ASN A 1053 19.13 -44.88 -5.04
N GLY A 1054 20.38 -45.36 -5.11
CA GLY A 1054 20.87 -46.35 -4.17
C GLY A 1054 20.54 -47.81 -4.47
N HIS A 1055 19.87 -48.09 -5.59
CA HIS A 1055 19.36 -49.42 -5.94
C HIS A 1055 20.13 -50.06 -7.08
N SER A 1056 21.06 -49.34 -7.70
CA SER A 1056 22.05 -49.89 -8.63
C SER A 1056 23.36 -49.11 -8.52
N ARG A 1057 24.47 -49.71 -8.95
CA ARG A 1057 25.74 -48.98 -9.12
C ARG A 1057 25.83 -48.54 -10.57
N CYS A 1058 26.27 -47.30 -10.79
CA CYS A 1058 26.35 -46.78 -12.15
C CYS A 1058 27.49 -47.43 -12.94
N VAL A 1059 27.16 -47.91 -14.14
CA VAL A 1059 28.12 -48.34 -15.17
C VAL A 1059 28.32 -47.18 -16.15
N ASN A 1060 29.56 -46.99 -16.62
CA ASN A 1060 29.93 -45.86 -17.49
C ASN A 1060 29.48 -44.48 -16.94
N SER A 1061 29.55 -44.32 -15.61
CA SER A 1061 29.25 -43.09 -14.86
C SER A 1061 27.78 -42.64 -14.80
N SER A 1062 26.84 -43.21 -15.57
CA SER A 1062 25.44 -42.75 -15.57
C SER A 1062 24.35 -43.83 -15.71
N VAL A 1063 24.68 -45.06 -16.13
CA VAL A 1063 23.68 -46.09 -16.48
C VAL A 1063 23.38 -47.03 -15.31
N CYS A 1064 22.09 -47.25 -15.02
CA CYS A 1064 21.60 -48.18 -13.99
C CYS A 1064 21.14 -49.50 -14.62
N GLU A 1065 22.04 -50.46 -14.82
CA GLU A 1065 21.73 -51.64 -15.65
C GLU A 1065 20.86 -52.69 -14.93
N HIS A 1066 20.85 -52.73 -13.59
CA HIS A 1066 20.02 -53.66 -12.80
C HIS A 1066 19.52 -53.03 -11.49
N CYS A 1067 18.25 -52.64 -11.45
CA CYS A 1067 17.62 -52.08 -10.26
C CYS A 1067 17.30 -53.18 -9.23
N GLY A 1068 17.95 -53.10 -8.07
CA GLY A 1068 17.73 -53.98 -6.92
C GLY A 1068 16.57 -53.52 -6.04
N ASN A 1069 16.36 -54.22 -4.92
CA ASN A 1069 15.39 -53.85 -3.88
C ASN A 1069 13.94 -53.63 -4.36
N LEU A 1070 13.50 -54.41 -5.35
CA LEU A 1070 12.11 -54.36 -5.88
C LEU A 1070 11.79 -53.02 -6.55
N THR A 1071 12.79 -52.39 -7.17
CA THR A 1071 12.67 -51.11 -7.87
C THR A 1071 12.83 -51.29 -9.39
N SER A 1072 12.36 -50.29 -10.14
CA SER A 1072 12.35 -50.25 -11.59
C SER A 1072 12.43 -48.79 -12.08
N GLY A 1073 12.64 -48.60 -13.39
CA GLY A 1073 12.88 -47.29 -14.00
C GLY A 1073 14.36 -47.05 -14.35
N THR A 1074 14.62 -46.05 -15.19
CA THR A 1074 15.97 -45.73 -15.71
C THR A 1074 16.96 -45.30 -14.63
N HIS A 1075 16.45 -44.83 -13.49
CA HIS A 1075 17.21 -44.39 -12.32
C HIS A 1075 16.82 -45.17 -11.05
N CYS A 1076 16.14 -46.31 -11.21
CA CYS A 1076 15.58 -47.10 -10.11
C CYS A 1076 14.66 -46.30 -9.17
N GLN A 1077 13.92 -45.34 -9.73
CA GLN A 1077 13.14 -44.33 -9.01
C GLN A 1077 11.70 -44.77 -8.69
N SER A 1078 11.26 -45.95 -9.12
CA SER A 1078 9.89 -46.41 -8.91
C SER A 1078 9.86 -47.84 -8.38
N CYS A 1079 8.88 -48.18 -7.55
CA CYS A 1079 8.69 -49.57 -7.15
C CYS A 1079 8.26 -50.42 -8.36
N MET A 1080 8.71 -51.67 -8.41
CA MET A 1080 8.22 -52.62 -9.40
C MET A 1080 6.69 -52.79 -9.29
N PRO A 1081 5.99 -53.11 -10.40
CA PRO A 1081 4.55 -53.39 -10.36
C PRO A 1081 4.19 -54.42 -9.28
N GLY A 1082 3.19 -54.11 -8.44
CA GLY A 1082 2.77 -54.95 -7.31
C GLY A 1082 3.46 -54.66 -5.97
N TYR A 1083 4.39 -53.70 -5.93
CA TYR A 1083 5.05 -53.23 -4.71
C TYR A 1083 4.77 -51.74 -4.50
N TYR A 1084 4.74 -51.29 -3.24
CA TYR A 1084 4.45 -49.89 -2.87
C TYR A 1084 5.50 -49.34 -1.90
N GLY A 1085 5.69 -48.02 -1.92
CA GLY A 1085 6.69 -47.32 -1.12
C GLY A 1085 7.32 -46.17 -1.90
N ASP A 1086 8.34 -45.56 -1.32
CA ASP A 1086 9.14 -44.50 -1.95
C ASP A 1086 10.60 -45.00 -2.01
N PRO A 1087 11.10 -45.42 -3.19
CA PRO A 1087 12.47 -45.92 -3.37
C PRO A 1087 13.52 -44.81 -3.50
N ILE A 1088 13.14 -43.54 -3.48
CA ILE A 1088 14.08 -42.44 -3.71
C ILE A 1088 15.20 -42.46 -2.66
N ASN A 1089 16.43 -42.24 -3.12
CA ASN A 1089 17.63 -42.07 -2.28
C ASN A 1089 17.80 -43.15 -1.19
N GLY A 1090 17.76 -44.42 -1.59
CA GLY A 1090 17.91 -45.59 -0.72
C GLY A 1090 16.66 -45.97 0.06
N GLY A 1091 15.50 -45.51 -0.40
CA GLY A 1091 14.20 -45.87 0.13
C GLY A 1091 13.86 -47.34 -0.03
N LYS A 1092 12.62 -47.74 0.31
CA LYS A 1092 12.22 -49.16 0.30
C LYS A 1092 10.87 -49.34 -0.36
N CYS A 1093 10.76 -50.38 -1.17
CA CYS A 1093 9.52 -50.90 -1.70
C CYS A 1093 9.10 -52.15 -0.91
N ASN A 1094 7.87 -52.15 -0.41
CA ASN A 1094 7.30 -53.23 0.37
C ASN A 1094 6.32 -54.05 -0.48
N GLY A 1095 6.25 -55.35 -0.18
CA GLY A 1095 5.26 -56.25 -0.77
C GLY A 1095 3.87 -56.05 -0.16
N GLU A 1096 2.83 -56.22 -0.97
CA GLU A 1096 1.45 -56.26 -0.53
C GLU A 1096 1.26 -57.39 0.51
N CYS A 1097 0.76 -57.07 1.70
CA CYS A 1097 0.38 -58.09 2.69
C CYS A 1097 -0.81 -58.90 2.18
N LYS A 1098 -0.56 -60.00 1.47
CA LYS A 1098 -1.59 -61.03 1.23
C LYS A 1098 -1.86 -61.79 2.53
N GLY A 1099 -2.93 -61.41 3.22
CA GLY A 1099 -3.38 -62.06 4.45
C GLY A 1099 -4.87 -61.85 4.75
N GLY A 1100 -5.74 -62.42 3.91
CA GLY A 1100 -6.96 -63.12 4.33
C GLY A 1100 -8.29 -62.38 4.54
N GLY A 1101 -9.15 -62.40 3.50
CA GLY A 1101 -10.63 -62.53 3.55
C GLY A 1101 -11.44 -61.27 3.91
N LEU A 1102 -12.50 -60.84 3.22
CA LEU A 1102 -13.40 -61.47 2.23
C LEU A 1102 -13.97 -60.38 1.30
N HIS A 1103 -14.14 -60.74 0.02
CA HIS A 1103 -15.20 -60.37 -0.94
C HIS A 1103 -15.50 -58.86 -1.17
N HIS A 1104 -15.44 -58.29 -2.37
CA HIS A 1104 -16.06 -58.75 -3.62
C HIS A 1104 -15.36 -58.09 -4.82
N VAL A 1105 -15.04 -58.91 -5.83
CA VAL A 1105 -14.55 -58.51 -7.16
C VAL A 1105 -15.75 -58.25 -8.08
N SER A 1106 -15.67 -57.21 -8.92
CA SER A 1106 -16.43 -57.13 -10.17
C SER A 1106 -15.46 -56.96 -11.34
N PHE A 1107 -15.74 -57.73 -12.38
CA PHE A 1107 -14.91 -58.11 -13.52
C PHE A 1107 -14.61 -57.01 -14.55
N GLU A 1108 -13.44 -57.13 -15.16
CA GLU A 1108 -13.06 -56.56 -16.46
C GLU A 1108 -13.88 -57.12 -17.63
N LEU A 1109 -13.96 -56.37 -18.73
CA LEU A 1109 -13.66 -56.94 -20.05
C LEU A 1109 -13.23 -55.84 -21.04
N GLN A 1110 -12.09 -56.10 -21.66
CA GLN A 1110 -11.34 -55.30 -22.63
C GLN A 1110 -11.50 -55.95 -24.02
N THR A 1111 -11.56 -55.18 -25.12
CA THR A 1111 -11.19 -55.53 -26.52
C THR A 1111 -11.77 -54.50 -27.50
N HIS A 1112 -11.24 -54.25 -28.70
CA HIS A 1112 -9.91 -53.91 -29.19
C HIS A 1112 -10.11 -53.26 -30.59
N LEU A 1113 -9.17 -52.39 -30.99
CA LEU A 1113 -8.69 -52.09 -32.36
C LEU A 1113 -9.41 -51.14 -33.35
N LEU A 1114 -8.53 -50.40 -34.06
CA LEU A 1114 -8.56 -49.81 -35.42
C LEU A 1114 -8.94 -48.33 -35.65
N VAL A 1115 -7.88 -47.48 -35.66
CA VAL A 1115 -7.42 -46.56 -36.74
C VAL A 1115 -8.44 -46.10 -37.80
N ILE A 1116 -8.53 -44.77 -38.04
CA ILE A 1116 -8.45 -44.07 -39.36
C ILE A 1116 -8.68 -42.53 -39.24
N LEU A 1117 -7.65 -41.78 -39.67
CA LEU A 1117 -7.57 -40.54 -40.50
C LEU A 1117 -8.52 -39.32 -40.36
N TYR A 1118 -7.89 -38.16 -40.09
CA TYR A 1118 -7.83 -36.88 -40.86
C TYR A 1118 -9.07 -36.09 -41.35
N CYS A 1119 -8.86 -34.75 -41.32
CA CYS A 1119 -9.48 -33.62 -42.04
C CYS A 1119 -10.80 -33.02 -41.47
N SER A 1120 -10.83 -31.77 -40.98
CA SER A 1120 -10.66 -30.46 -41.64
C SER A 1120 -11.91 -29.94 -42.40
N PHE A 1121 -12.34 -28.73 -41.99
CA PHE A 1121 -13.16 -27.71 -42.66
C PHE A 1121 -14.70 -27.90 -42.85
N VAL A 1122 -15.49 -26.99 -42.22
CA VAL A 1122 -16.40 -25.94 -42.79
C VAL A 1122 -17.16 -26.31 -44.10
N PRO A 1123 -18.43 -25.88 -44.42
CA PRO A 1123 -19.24 -24.74 -43.92
C PRO A 1123 -20.78 -24.94 -43.79
N ASN A 1124 -21.42 -23.89 -43.27
CA ASN A 1124 -22.72 -23.28 -43.66
C ASN A 1124 -24.06 -24.02 -43.65
N LYS A 1125 -25.00 -23.27 -43.06
CA LYS A 1125 -26.40 -23.00 -43.46
C LYS A 1125 -27.38 -24.18 -43.34
N THR A 1126 -28.32 -24.02 -42.42
CA THR A 1126 -29.57 -23.29 -42.70
C THR A 1126 -30.08 -22.62 -41.43
#